data_AF-Q80TQ2-F1
#
_entry.id   AF-Q80TQ2-F1
#
_cell.length_a   1.000
_cell.length_b   1.000
_cell.length_c   1.000
_cell.angle_alpha   90.00
_cell.angle_beta   90.00
_cell.angle_gamma   90.00
#
_symmetry.space_group_name_H-M   'P 1'
#
loop_
_entity.id
_entity.type
_entity.pdbx_description
1 polymer ?
#
loop_
_entity_poly.entity_id
_entity_poly.type
_entity_poly.pdbx_seq_one_letter_code
_entity_poly.pdbx_strand_id
1 'polypeptide(L)'
;MSSGLWSQEKVTSPYWEERIFYLLLQECSVTDKQTQKLLKVPKGSIGQYIQDRSVGHSRVPSTKGKKNQIGLKILEQPHAVLFVDEKDVVEINEKFTELLLAITNCEERLSLFRNRLRLSKGLQVDVGSPVKVQLRSGEEKFPGVVRFRGPLLAERTVSGIFFGVELLEEGRGQGFTDGVYQGKQLFQCDEDCGVFVALDKLELIEDDDNGLESDFAGPGDTMQVEPPPLEINSRVSLKVGESTESGTVIFCDVLPGKESLGYFVGVDMDNPIGNWDGRFDGVQLCSFASVESTILLHINDIIPDSVTQERRPPKLAFMSRGVGDKGSSSHNKPKVTGSTSDPGSRNRSELFYTLNGSSVDSQQSKSKNPWYIDEVAEDPAKSLTEMSSDFGHSSPPPQPPSMNSLSSENRFHSLPFSLTKMPNTNGSMAHSPLSLSVQSVMGELNSTPVQESPPLPISSGNAHGLEVGSLAEVKENPPFYGVIRWIGQPPGLSDVLAGLELEDECAGCTDGTFRGTRYFTCALKKALFVKLKSCRPDSRFASLQPVSNQIERCNSLAFGGYLSEVVEENTPPKMEKEGLEIMIGKKKGIQGHYNSCYLDSTLFCLFAFSSALDTVLLRPKEKNDIEYYSETQELLRTEIVNPLRIYGYVCATKIMKLRKILEKVEAASGFTSEEKDPEEFLNILFHDILRVEPLLKIRSAGQKVQDCNFYQIFMEKNEKVGVPTIQQLLEWSFINSNLKFAEAPSCLIIQMPRFGKDFKLFKKIFPSLELNITDLLEDTPRQCRICGGLAMYECRECYDDPDISAGKIKQFCKTCSTQVHLHPRRLNHSYHPVSLPKDLPDWDWRHGCIPCQKMELFAVLCIETSHYVAFVKYGKDDSAWLFFDSMADRDGGQNGFNIPQVTPCPEVGEYLKMSLEDLHSLDSRRIQGCARRLLCDAYMCMYQSPTMSLYK
;
A
#
# COMPACT_ATOMS: atom_id res chain seq x y z
N MET A 1 -37.52 -60.88 -13.20
CA MET A 1 -36.30 -61.56 -13.70
C MET A 1 -35.12 -60.67 -13.35
N SER A 2 -34.13 -61.26 -12.66
CA SER A 2 -32.78 -60.76 -12.30
C SER A 2 -32.72 -59.42 -11.53
N SER A 3 -32.74 -59.33 -10.19
CA SER A 3 -31.79 -59.83 -9.15
C SER A 3 -30.32 -59.65 -9.58
N GLY A 4 -29.45 -58.89 -8.92
CA GLY A 4 -29.35 -58.47 -7.52
C GLY A 4 -27.92 -58.82 -7.09
N LEU A 5 -27.04 -57.83 -6.91
CA LEU A 5 -25.77 -58.06 -6.23
C LEU A 5 -25.27 -56.83 -5.45
N TRP A 6 -25.40 -56.95 -4.12
CA TRP A 6 -24.41 -56.57 -3.08
C TRP A 6 -24.45 -55.15 -2.51
N SER A 7 -25.39 -54.99 -1.58
CA SER A 7 -25.21 -54.25 -0.34
C SER A 7 -24.38 -55.07 0.67
N GLN A 8 -23.23 -54.53 1.09
CA GLN A 8 -22.46 -54.99 2.27
C GLN A 8 -22.13 -53.73 3.08
N GLU A 9 -22.96 -53.43 4.07
CA GLU A 9 -22.70 -53.60 5.51
C GLU A 9 -22.16 -52.33 6.17
N LYS A 10 -22.98 -51.84 7.10
CA LYS A 10 -22.71 -50.77 8.06
C LYS A 10 -21.49 -51.13 8.91
N VAL A 11 -20.50 -50.23 8.91
CA VAL A 11 -19.57 -50.05 10.02
C VAL A 11 -19.68 -48.58 10.45
N THR A 12 -20.36 -48.36 11.57
CA THR A 12 -20.26 -47.15 12.38
C THR A 12 -18.89 -47.11 13.07
N SER A 13 -18.10 -46.06 12.84
CA SER A 13 -16.93 -45.71 13.66
C SER A 13 -16.63 -44.21 13.49
N PRO A 14 -16.31 -43.47 14.59
CA PRO A 14 -16.58 -42.04 14.75
C PRO A 14 -15.41 -41.17 14.27
N TYR A 15 -15.62 -39.86 14.07
CA TYR A 15 -14.69 -38.76 14.41
C TYR A 15 -15.28 -37.49 13.79
N TRP A 16 -16.01 -36.70 14.57
CA TRP A 16 -16.15 -35.28 14.26
C TRP A 16 -14.75 -34.70 14.39
N GLU A 17 -14.04 -34.49 13.28
CA GLU A 17 -12.83 -33.66 13.31
C GLU A 17 -13.29 -32.25 13.66
N GLU A 18 -13.14 -31.88 14.94
CA GLU A 18 -13.35 -30.51 15.40
C GLU A 18 -12.57 -29.57 14.49
N ARG A 19 -13.30 -28.69 13.80
CA ARG A 19 -12.72 -27.66 12.95
C ARG A 19 -12.21 -26.54 13.84
N ILE A 20 -11.00 -26.73 14.36
CA ILE A 20 -10.35 -25.73 15.20
C ILE A 20 -9.63 -24.73 14.30
N PHE A 21 -9.92 -23.45 14.47
CA PHE A 21 -9.29 -22.35 13.74
C PHE A 21 -8.43 -21.51 14.68
N TYR A 22 -7.33 -21.02 14.16
CA TYR A 22 -6.38 -20.18 14.88
C TYR A 22 -6.11 -18.93 14.06
N LEU A 23 -5.99 -17.79 14.73
CA LEU A 23 -5.52 -16.55 14.14
C LEU A 23 -4.11 -16.23 14.63
N LEU A 24 -3.25 -15.89 13.68
CA LEU A 24 -1.85 -15.62 13.91
C LEU A 24 -1.64 -14.22 14.52
N LEU A 25 -0.95 -14.11 15.65
CA LEU A 25 -0.73 -12.83 16.34
C LEU A 25 0.51 -12.06 15.86
N GLN A 26 1.44 -12.73 15.20
CA GLN A 26 2.70 -12.18 14.70
C GLN A 26 3.04 -12.70 13.30
N GLU A 27 3.84 -11.98 12.53
CA GLU A 27 4.32 -12.49 11.24
C GLU A 27 5.20 -13.73 11.43
N CYS A 28 5.01 -14.74 10.58
CA CYS A 28 5.81 -15.96 10.58
C CYS A 28 6.35 -16.26 9.19
N SER A 29 7.60 -16.71 9.09
CA SER A 29 8.20 -17.14 7.82
C SER A 29 8.25 -18.66 7.74
N VAL A 30 7.77 -19.25 6.65
CA VAL A 30 7.80 -20.71 6.40
C VAL A 30 8.27 -21.03 5.00
N THR A 31 9.09 -22.07 4.89
CA THR A 31 9.50 -22.60 3.60
C THR A 31 8.37 -23.45 3.01
N ASP A 32 7.89 -23.06 1.83
CA ASP A 32 6.97 -23.85 1.03
C ASP A 32 7.62 -25.17 0.64
N LYS A 33 6.98 -26.30 0.97
CA LYS A 33 7.53 -27.63 0.65
C LYS A 33 7.51 -27.92 -0.86
N GLN A 34 6.59 -27.35 -1.63
CA GLN A 34 6.51 -27.54 -3.08
C GLN A 34 7.50 -26.66 -3.83
N THR A 35 7.61 -25.38 -3.46
CA THR A 35 8.44 -24.42 -4.20
C THR A 35 9.81 -24.18 -3.60
N GLN A 36 10.07 -24.67 -2.38
CA GLN A 36 11.28 -24.37 -1.58
C GLN A 36 11.50 -22.86 -1.34
N LYS A 37 10.49 -22.01 -1.62
CA LYS A 37 10.55 -20.57 -1.37
C LYS A 37 10.16 -20.25 0.06
N LEU A 38 10.77 -19.20 0.62
CA LEU A 38 10.39 -18.64 1.91
C LEU A 38 9.11 -17.79 1.73
N LEU A 39 7.99 -18.27 2.26
CA LEU A 39 6.72 -17.55 2.34
C LEU A 39 6.65 -16.79 3.67
N LYS A 40 6.30 -15.50 3.64
CA LYS A 40 5.93 -14.73 4.83
C LYS A 40 4.42 -14.78 5.00
N VAL A 41 3.96 -15.26 6.15
CA VAL A 41 2.54 -15.26 6.51
C VAL A 41 2.29 -14.11 7.50
N PRO A 42 1.47 -13.11 7.13
CA PRO A 42 1.28 -11.91 7.93
C PRO A 42 0.48 -12.19 9.21
N LYS A 43 0.70 -11.37 10.25
CA LYS A 43 -0.17 -11.33 11.44
C LYS A 43 -1.62 -11.08 11.02
N GLY A 44 -2.58 -11.76 11.65
CA GLY A 44 -3.99 -11.74 11.28
C GLY A 44 -4.42 -12.85 10.30
N SER A 45 -3.49 -13.62 9.73
CA SER A 45 -3.83 -14.79 8.91
C SER A 45 -4.58 -15.84 9.73
N ILE A 46 -5.56 -16.52 9.12
CA ILE A 46 -6.33 -17.60 9.76
C ILE A 46 -5.84 -18.97 9.26
N GLY A 47 -5.49 -19.85 10.19
CA GLY A 47 -5.10 -21.23 9.92
C GLY A 47 -6.08 -22.24 10.53
N GLN A 48 -6.29 -23.36 9.84
CA GLN A 48 -7.00 -24.53 10.36
C GLN A 48 -6.01 -25.49 11.02
N TYR A 49 -6.34 -25.97 12.22
CA TYR A 49 -5.54 -26.97 12.93
C TYR A 49 -5.36 -28.25 12.11
N ILE A 50 -4.13 -28.78 12.08
CA ILE A 50 -3.80 -30.07 11.49
C ILE A 50 -3.34 -31.02 12.60
N GLN A 51 -4.06 -32.13 12.79
CA GLN A 51 -3.63 -33.19 13.70
C GLN A 51 -2.60 -34.09 13.02
N ASP A 52 -1.37 -34.12 13.53
CA ASP A 52 -0.31 -34.98 12.99
C ASP A 52 -0.59 -36.46 13.31
N ARG A 53 -1.07 -37.21 12.31
CA ARG A 53 -1.34 -38.67 12.43
C ARG A 53 -0.07 -39.54 12.33
N SER A 54 1.14 -38.96 12.39
CA SER A 54 2.39 -39.71 12.16
C SER A 54 3.21 -40.12 13.40
N VAL A 55 2.72 -39.91 14.63
CA VAL A 55 3.42 -40.40 15.85
C VAL A 55 2.61 -41.46 16.59
N GLY A 56 2.58 -42.66 16.01
CA GLY A 56 2.17 -43.89 16.68
C GLY A 56 3.31 -44.49 17.52
N HIS A 57 3.08 -44.61 18.82
CA HIS A 57 3.70 -45.53 19.77
C HIS A 57 5.23 -45.78 19.69
N SER A 58 6.01 -45.00 20.46
CA SER A 58 7.04 -45.60 21.32
C SER A 58 7.45 -44.64 22.45
N ARG A 59 7.32 -45.12 23.69
CA ARG A 59 7.78 -44.46 24.91
C ARG A 59 9.29 -44.62 25.02
N VAL A 60 10.04 -43.53 24.88
CA VAL A 60 11.32 -43.33 25.59
C VAL A 60 11.44 -41.83 25.91
N PRO A 61 11.54 -41.41 27.18
CA PRO A 61 11.76 -40.02 27.54
C PRO A 61 13.25 -39.70 27.44
N SER A 62 13.61 -38.82 26.49
CA SER A 62 14.93 -38.18 26.46
C SER A 62 14.74 -36.67 26.56
N THR A 63 15.51 -36.11 27.49
CA THR A 63 15.44 -34.80 28.13
C THR A 63 15.83 -33.63 27.21
N LYS A 64 15.15 -32.48 27.43
CA LYS A 64 15.42 -31.08 26.99
C LYS A 64 14.57 -30.55 25.82
N GLY A 65 13.40 -29.97 26.17
CA GLY A 65 12.89 -28.75 25.51
C GLY A 65 11.93 -28.87 24.31
N LYS A 66 11.02 -29.85 24.23
CA LYS A 66 9.95 -29.85 23.21
C LYS A 66 8.88 -28.80 23.56
N LYS A 67 8.98 -27.62 22.95
CA LYS A 67 7.97 -26.55 23.01
C LYS A 67 6.69 -26.97 22.28
N ASN A 68 5.54 -26.58 22.83
CA ASN A 68 4.19 -26.80 22.26
C ASN A 68 4.04 -26.05 20.94
N GLN A 69 4.35 -26.72 19.82
CA GLN A 69 4.08 -26.21 18.49
C GLN A 69 2.77 -26.79 17.94
N ILE A 70 1.99 -25.93 17.29
CA ILE A 70 0.70 -26.23 16.66
C ILE A 70 0.88 -26.20 15.15
N GLY A 71 0.46 -27.26 14.46
CA GLY A 71 0.44 -27.33 13.00
C GLY A 71 -0.81 -26.67 12.42
N LEU A 72 -0.65 -25.70 11.52
CA LEU A 72 -1.74 -24.91 10.94
C LEU A 72 -1.68 -24.90 9.41
N LYS A 73 -2.80 -25.18 8.75
CA LYS A 73 -2.99 -24.96 7.30
C LYS A 73 -3.60 -23.58 7.08
N ILE A 74 -2.89 -22.66 6.44
CA ILE A 74 -3.43 -21.32 6.20
C ILE A 74 -4.59 -21.37 5.21
N LEU A 75 -5.73 -20.79 5.58
CA LEU A 75 -6.96 -20.87 4.78
C LEU A 75 -6.84 -20.06 3.49
N GLU A 76 -6.20 -18.89 3.56
CA GLU A 76 -5.98 -17.98 2.42
C GLU A 76 -4.89 -18.48 1.46
N GLN A 77 -4.02 -19.37 1.95
CA GLN A 77 -2.94 -19.98 1.18
C GLN A 77 -2.96 -21.49 1.45
N PRO A 78 -3.80 -22.27 0.75
CA PRO A 78 -4.04 -23.68 1.06
C PRO A 78 -2.79 -24.58 1.05
N HIS A 79 -1.71 -24.11 0.42
CA HIS A 79 -0.42 -24.81 0.32
C HIS A 79 0.53 -24.51 1.49
N ALA A 80 0.29 -23.43 2.25
CA ALA A 80 1.12 -23.04 3.38
C ALA A 80 0.71 -23.80 4.65
N VAL A 81 1.63 -24.59 5.20
CA VAL A 81 1.49 -25.28 6.49
C VAL A 81 2.55 -24.76 7.46
N LEU A 82 2.13 -24.13 8.55
CA LEU A 82 2.99 -23.54 9.57
C LEU A 82 3.04 -24.42 10.83
N PHE A 83 4.18 -24.44 11.51
CA PHE A 83 4.28 -24.92 12.90
C PHE A 83 4.62 -23.73 13.77
N VAL A 84 3.68 -23.32 14.62
CA VAL A 84 3.74 -22.07 15.39
C VAL A 84 3.70 -22.37 16.88
N ASP A 85 4.45 -21.64 17.70
CA ASP A 85 4.34 -21.78 19.16
C ASP A 85 2.92 -21.36 19.60
N GLU A 86 2.33 -22.10 20.54
CA GLU A 86 0.97 -21.88 21.06
C GLU A 86 0.70 -20.44 21.56
N LYS A 87 1.74 -19.72 22.00
CA LYS A 87 1.69 -18.31 22.44
C LYS A 87 1.45 -17.30 21.31
N ASP A 88 1.74 -17.68 20.06
CA ASP A 88 1.74 -16.78 18.90
C ASP A 88 0.43 -16.88 18.09
N VAL A 89 -0.54 -17.65 18.60
CA VAL A 89 -1.84 -17.88 17.98
C VAL A 89 -2.97 -17.78 19.01
N VAL A 90 -4.18 -17.45 18.55
CA VAL A 90 -5.39 -17.46 19.37
C VAL A 90 -6.45 -18.30 18.69
N GLU A 91 -7.05 -19.23 19.42
CA GLU A 91 -8.18 -20.02 18.93
C GLU A 91 -9.39 -19.12 18.65
N ILE A 92 -10.03 -19.33 17.50
CA ILE A 92 -11.22 -18.60 17.06
C ILE A 92 -12.33 -19.62 16.75
N ASN A 93 -13.54 -19.36 17.24
CA ASN A 93 -14.70 -20.19 16.90
C ASN A 93 -15.11 -20.04 15.42
N GLU A 94 -15.81 -21.04 14.88
CA GLU A 94 -16.18 -21.09 13.46
C GLU A 94 -16.98 -19.85 12.99
N LYS A 95 -17.92 -19.33 13.81
CA LYS A 95 -18.73 -18.15 13.47
C LYS A 95 -17.92 -16.86 13.33
N PHE A 96 -16.92 -16.66 14.20
CA PHE A 96 -16.01 -15.53 14.10
C PHE A 96 -15.06 -15.72 12.91
N THR A 97 -14.61 -16.95 12.65
CA THR A 97 -13.79 -17.28 11.47
C THR A 97 -14.52 -16.93 10.18
N GLU A 98 -15.81 -17.28 10.05
CA GLU A 98 -16.64 -16.93 8.90
C GLU A 98 -16.75 -15.42 8.68
N LEU A 99 -16.94 -14.62 9.73
CA LEU A 99 -16.99 -13.15 9.62
C LEU A 99 -15.62 -12.54 9.27
N LEU A 100 -14.54 -13.05 9.87
CA LEU A 100 -13.19 -12.53 9.71
C LEU A 100 -12.56 -12.90 8.36
N LEU A 101 -12.89 -14.07 7.80
CA LEU A 101 -12.39 -14.53 6.50
C LEU A 101 -12.81 -13.64 5.34
N ALA A 102 -13.95 -12.95 5.43
CA ALA A 102 -14.39 -12.01 4.40
C ALA A 102 -13.55 -10.72 4.36
N ILE A 103 -12.85 -10.39 5.45
CA ILE A 103 -11.98 -9.22 5.56
C ILE A 103 -10.64 -9.57 4.92
N THR A 104 -10.34 -9.03 3.74
CA THR A 104 -9.14 -9.39 2.97
C THR A 104 -7.86 -8.78 3.54
N ASN A 105 -7.95 -7.67 4.27
CA ASN A 105 -6.80 -7.06 4.94
C ASN A 105 -6.56 -7.73 6.31
N CYS A 106 -5.41 -8.39 6.45
CA CYS A 106 -5.04 -9.13 7.67
C CYS A 106 -4.92 -8.23 8.92
N GLU A 107 -4.51 -6.96 8.76
CA GLU A 107 -4.41 -6.02 9.88
C GLU A 107 -5.79 -5.49 10.32
N GLU A 108 -6.66 -5.15 9.38
CA GLU A 108 -8.05 -4.78 9.68
C GLU A 108 -8.79 -5.95 10.34
N ARG A 109 -8.55 -7.18 9.86
CA ARG A 109 -9.07 -8.40 10.47
C ARG A 109 -8.57 -8.58 11.91
N LEU A 110 -7.27 -8.41 12.16
CA LEU A 110 -6.69 -8.49 13.50
C LEU A 110 -7.23 -7.38 14.42
N SER A 111 -7.39 -6.16 13.90
CA SER A 111 -7.97 -5.01 14.62
C SER A 111 -9.43 -5.28 15.00
N LEU A 112 -10.25 -5.76 14.06
CA LEU A 112 -11.64 -6.13 14.33
C LEU A 112 -11.73 -7.30 15.31
N PHE A 113 -10.85 -8.30 15.20
CA PHE A 113 -10.77 -9.38 16.17
C PHE A 113 -10.51 -8.82 17.58
N ARG A 114 -9.53 -7.93 17.75
CA ARG A 114 -9.23 -7.30 19.05
C ARG A 114 -10.42 -6.51 19.62
N ASN A 115 -11.26 -5.92 18.77
CA ASN A 115 -12.51 -5.29 19.19
C ASN A 115 -13.66 -6.32 19.34
N ARG A 116 -13.65 -7.07 20.45
CA ARG A 116 -14.64 -8.12 20.77
C ARG A 116 -16.09 -7.62 20.75
N LEU A 117 -16.32 -6.38 21.16
CA LEU A 117 -17.66 -5.77 21.16
C LEU A 117 -18.17 -5.61 19.73
N ARG A 118 -17.36 -5.05 18.84
CA ARG A 118 -17.74 -4.86 17.42
C ARG A 118 -17.93 -6.21 16.71
N LEU A 119 -17.06 -7.18 16.97
CA LEU A 119 -17.19 -8.51 16.37
C LEU A 119 -18.45 -9.25 16.84
N SER A 120 -18.83 -9.12 18.12
CA SER A 120 -20.06 -9.71 18.67
C SER A 120 -21.33 -9.01 18.19
N LYS A 121 -21.30 -7.67 18.00
CA LYS A 121 -22.37 -6.95 17.31
C LYS A 121 -22.48 -7.38 15.84
N GLY A 122 -21.35 -7.62 15.18
CA GLY A 122 -21.30 -8.13 13.81
C GLY A 122 -21.98 -9.48 13.57
N LEU A 123 -22.05 -10.34 14.59
CA LEU A 123 -22.81 -11.59 14.54
C LEU A 123 -24.34 -11.37 14.51
N GLN A 124 -24.81 -10.24 15.05
CA GLN A 124 -26.22 -9.90 15.15
C GLN A 124 -26.76 -9.22 13.90
N VAL A 125 -25.88 -8.87 12.95
CA VAL A 125 -26.26 -8.27 11.66
C VAL A 125 -26.94 -9.33 10.81
N ASP A 126 -28.22 -9.13 10.54
CA ASP A 126 -29.03 -9.96 9.66
C ASP A 126 -29.63 -9.14 8.51
N VAL A 127 -30.19 -9.82 7.52
CA VAL A 127 -30.91 -9.19 6.41
C VAL A 127 -32.06 -8.33 6.98
N GLY A 128 -32.06 -7.05 6.63
CA GLY A 128 -32.98 -6.02 7.15
C GLY A 128 -32.34 -5.05 8.15
N SER A 129 -31.14 -5.34 8.66
CA SER A 129 -30.48 -4.47 9.65
C SER A 129 -30.07 -3.11 9.04
N PRO A 130 -30.34 -1.99 9.72
CA PRO A 130 -29.83 -0.67 9.33
C PRO A 130 -28.33 -0.57 9.67
N VAL A 131 -27.55 -0.08 8.72
CA VAL A 131 -26.10 0.03 8.84
C VAL A 131 -25.62 1.34 8.21
N LYS A 132 -24.45 1.83 8.65
CA LYS A 132 -23.66 2.80 7.89
C LYS A 132 -22.51 2.06 7.22
N VAL A 133 -22.33 2.28 5.92
CA VAL A 133 -21.34 1.60 5.08
C VAL A 133 -20.23 2.58 4.71
N GLN A 134 -18.99 2.20 4.98
CA GLN A 134 -17.81 2.92 4.52
C GLN A 134 -17.32 2.32 3.20
N LEU A 135 -17.49 3.04 2.09
CA LEU A 135 -17.07 2.56 0.77
C LEU A 135 -15.57 2.70 0.54
N ARG A 136 -14.96 3.76 1.09
CA ARG A 136 -13.52 4.05 0.98
C ARG A 136 -12.97 4.52 2.32
N SER A 137 -11.75 4.10 2.65
CA SER A 137 -11.10 4.48 3.90
C SER A 137 -10.88 6.00 3.97
N GLY A 138 -11.42 6.65 5.00
CA GLY A 138 -11.30 8.10 5.21
C GLY A 138 -12.45 8.94 4.65
N GLU A 139 -13.37 8.35 3.88
CA GLU A 139 -14.60 9.02 3.43
C GLU A 139 -15.76 8.86 4.42
N GLU A 140 -16.80 9.68 4.24
CA GLU A 140 -18.05 9.64 5.00
C GLU A 140 -18.78 8.30 4.81
N LYS A 141 -19.52 7.87 5.84
CA LYS A 141 -20.25 6.59 5.82
C LYS A 141 -21.67 6.82 5.35
N PHE A 142 -22.13 6.04 4.39
CA PHE A 142 -23.48 6.17 3.84
C PHE A 142 -24.47 5.28 4.59
N PRO A 143 -25.69 5.75 4.88
CA PRO A 143 -26.73 4.89 5.43
C PRO A 143 -27.10 3.80 4.42
N GLY A 144 -27.43 2.61 4.90
CA GLY A 144 -27.78 1.47 4.08
C GLY A 144 -28.55 0.40 4.86
N VAL A 145 -29.16 -0.53 4.13
CA VAL A 145 -29.87 -1.67 4.70
C VAL A 145 -29.29 -2.96 4.16
N VAL A 146 -28.98 -3.90 5.04
CA VAL A 146 -28.44 -5.21 4.65
C VAL A 146 -29.53 -5.99 3.90
N ARG A 147 -29.26 -6.37 2.66
CA ARG A 147 -30.16 -7.14 1.79
C ARG A 147 -29.71 -8.58 1.55
N PHE A 148 -28.43 -8.87 1.79
CA PHE A 148 -27.87 -10.20 1.68
C PHE A 148 -26.85 -10.43 2.79
N ARG A 149 -26.79 -11.65 3.32
CA ARG A 149 -25.78 -12.10 4.28
C ARG A 149 -25.39 -13.53 3.93
N GLY A 150 -24.14 -13.75 3.57
CA GLY A 150 -23.65 -15.09 3.29
C GLY A 150 -22.38 -15.13 2.45
N PRO A 151 -21.92 -16.33 2.07
CA PRO A 151 -20.75 -16.48 1.23
C PRO A 151 -21.06 -16.10 -0.23
N LEU A 152 -20.15 -15.35 -0.85
CA LEU A 152 -20.22 -15.00 -2.27
C LEU A 152 -19.68 -16.11 -3.19
N LEU A 153 -18.78 -16.94 -2.66
CA LEU A 153 -18.21 -18.10 -3.31
C LEU A 153 -18.37 -19.32 -2.43
N ALA A 154 -18.77 -20.45 -3.03
CA ALA A 154 -18.85 -21.72 -2.31
C ALA A 154 -17.45 -22.36 -2.22
N GLU A 155 -16.91 -22.48 -1.01
CA GLU A 155 -15.70 -23.27 -0.74
C GLU A 155 -16.02 -24.56 0.00
N ARG A 156 -15.13 -25.55 -0.12
CA ARG A 156 -15.31 -26.87 0.49
C ARG A 156 -15.03 -26.90 2.00
N THR A 157 -14.37 -25.90 2.56
CA THR A 157 -13.93 -25.88 3.97
C THR A 157 -14.77 -24.91 4.80
N VAL A 158 -14.46 -23.61 4.74
CA VAL A 158 -15.18 -22.49 5.40
C VAL A 158 -15.13 -21.30 4.46
N SER A 159 -16.24 -20.58 4.32
CA SER A 159 -16.34 -19.42 3.42
C SER A 159 -16.60 -18.15 4.22
N GLY A 160 -15.96 -17.05 3.81
CA GLY A 160 -16.18 -15.74 4.43
C GLY A 160 -17.62 -15.23 4.22
N ILE A 161 -18.23 -14.65 5.24
CA ILE A 161 -19.56 -14.02 5.17
C ILE A 161 -19.42 -12.57 4.69
N PHE A 162 -20.03 -12.28 3.55
CA PHE A 162 -20.19 -10.93 3.03
C PHE A 162 -21.62 -10.43 3.26
N PHE A 163 -21.75 -9.11 3.31
CA PHE A 163 -23.02 -8.41 3.43
C PHE A 163 -23.29 -7.66 2.12
N GLY A 164 -24.39 -8.00 1.45
CA GLY A 164 -24.93 -7.18 0.38
C GLY A 164 -25.78 -6.09 1.00
N VAL A 165 -25.44 -4.82 0.75
CA VAL A 165 -26.11 -3.66 1.34
C VAL A 165 -26.66 -2.79 0.24
N GLU A 166 -27.93 -2.40 0.37
CA GLU A 166 -28.53 -1.34 -0.43
C GLU A 166 -28.27 0.00 0.28
N LEU A 167 -27.55 0.89 -0.39
CA LEU A 167 -27.28 2.25 0.08
C LEU A 167 -28.55 3.09 -0.04
N LEU A 168 -28.82 3.84 1.02
CA LEU A 168 -29.99 4.71 1.15
C LEU A 168 -29.58 6.18 1.09
N GLU A 169 -30.57 7.05 0.93
CA GLU A 169 -30.44 8.51 1.02
C GLU A 169 -29.24 9.03 0.19
N GLU A 170 -28.30 9.70 0.85
CA GLU A 170 -27.09 10.30 0.28
C GLU A 170 -26.16 9.27 -0.39
N GLY A 171 -26.31 7.98 -0.07
CA GLY A 171 -25.55 6.89 -0.66
C GLY A 171 -26.16 6.30 -1.94
N ARG A 172 -27.39 6.65 -2.33
CA ARG A 172 -27.99 6.12 -3.57
C ARG A 172 -27.18 6.60 -4.78
N GLY A 173 -26.81 5.67 -5.66
CA GLY A 173 -25.94 5.94 -6.81
C GLY A 173 -24.44 5.91 -6.50
N GLN A 174 -24.03 5.72 -5.24
CA GLN A 174 -22.63 5.53 -4.84
C GLN A 174 -22.21 4.06 -4.77
N GLY A 175 -23.19 3.16 -4.88
CA GLY A 175 -22.97 1.73 -4.98
C GLY A 175 -22.54 1.36 -6.39
N PHE A 176 -22.51 0.06 -6.65
CA PHE A 176 -21.92 -0.41 -7.90
C PHE A 176 -22.52 -1.72 -8.45
N THR A 177 -23.52 -2.26 -7.78
CA THR A 177 -24.29 -3.42 -8.22
C THR A 177 -25.75 -3.15 -7.94
N ASP A 178 -26.62 -3.78 -8.69
CA ASP A 178 -28.06 -3.90 -8.42
C ASP A 178 -28.38 -5.11 -7.49
N GLY A 179 -27.33 -5.77 -6.99
CA GLY A 179 -27.37 -6.98 -6.16
C GLY A 179 -26.99 -8.27 -6.90
N VAL A 180 -26.52 -8.17 -8.15
CA VAL A 180 -25.89 -9.28 -8.89
C VAL A 180 -24.43 -9.49 -8.49
N TYR A 181 -24.06 -10.72 -8.14
CA TYR A 181 -22.66 -11.15 -7.98
C TYR A 181 -22.38 -12.38 -8.85
N GLN A 182 -21.35 -12.31 -9.70
CA GLN A 182 -20.98 -13.40 -10.65
C GLN A 182 -22.18 -13.97 -11.43
N GLY A 183 -23.08 -13.09 -11.90
CA GLY A 183 -24.26 -13.48 -12.68
C GLY A 183 -25.43 -14.05 -11.85
N LYS A 184 -25.27 -14.19 -10.52
CA LYS A 184 -26.34 -14.60 -9.61
C LYS A 184 -26.92 -13.37 -8.91
N GLN A 185 -28.22 -13.15 -9.04
CA GLN A 185 -28.93 -12.17 -8.22
C GLN A 185 -28.96 -12.65 -6.77
N LEU A 186 -28.36 -11.90 -5.85
CA LEU A 186 -28.35 -12.21 -4.42
C LEU A 186 -29.33 -11.35 -3.62
N PHE A 187 -29.59 -10.13 -4.09
CA PHE A 187 -30.66 -9.25 -3.64
C PHE A 187 -31.03 -8.28 -4.77
N GLN A 188 -32.06 -7.46 -4.63
CA GLN A 188 -32.48 -6.50 -5.64
C GLN A 188 -32.49 -5.08 -5.06
N CYS A 189 -31.95 -4.12 -5.81
CA CYS A 189 -32.00 -2.68 -5.54
C CYS A 189 -31.89 -1.92 -6.87
N ASP A 190 -31.95 -0.58 -6.83
CA ASP A 190 -31.73 0.24 -8.02
C ASP A 190 -30.28 0.13 -8.52
N GLU A 191 -30.06 0.43 -9.81
CA GLU A 191 -28.72 0.52 -10.38
C GLU A 191 -27.83 1.44 -9.52
N ASP A 192 -26.57 1.03 -9.33
CA ASP A 192 -25.57 1.73 -8.50
C ASP A 192 -26.00 2.00 -7.05
N CYS A 193 -26.94 1.24 -6.49
CA CYS A 193 -27.34 1.38 -5.09
C CYS A 193 -26.89 0.21 -4.21
N GLY A 194 -26.49 -0.93 -4.78
CA GLY A 194 -26.03 -2.10 -4.05
C GLY A 194 -24.51 -2.16 -3.94
N VAL A 195 -24.02 -2.72 -2.83
CA VAL A 195 -22.60 -3.05 -2.59
C VAL A 195 -22.46 -4.37 -1.85
N PHE A 196 -21.34 -5.09 -2.06
CA PHE A 196 -20.97 -6.25 -1.24
C PHE A 196 -19.74 -5.92 -0.41
N VAL A 197 -19.86 -6.00 0.91
CA VAL A 197 -18.80 -5.60 1.86
C VAL A 197 -18.62 -6.62 2.98
N ALA A 198 -17.46 -6.61 3.62
CA ALA A 198 -17.21 -7.36 4.85
C ALA A 198 -17.53 -6.50 6.09
N LEU A 199 -17.49 -7.12 7.27
CA LEU A 199 -17.91 -6.50 8.52
C LEU A 199 -17.09 -5.25 8.92
N ASP A 200 -15.83 -5.16 8.51
CA ASP A 200 -14.95 -4.02 8.80
C ASP A 200 -15.44 -2.71 8.17
N LYS A 201 -16.21 -2.78 7.09
CA LYS A 201 -16.81 -1.63 6.40
C LYS A 201 -18.22 -1.28 6.89
N LEU A 202 -18.76 -2.02 7.86
CA LEU A 202 -20.07 -1.76 8.44
C LEU A 202 -19.99 -1.16 9.85
N GLU A 203 -20.88 -0.22 10.12
CA GLU A 203 -21.19 0.31 11.45
C GLU A 203 -22.69 0.11 11.71
N LEU A 204 -23.02 -0.42 12.88
CA LEU A 204 -24.41 -0.71 13.25
C LEU A 204 -25.04 0.52 13.88
N ILE A 205 -26.20 0.90 13.37
CA ILE A 205 -27.02 1.96 13.95
C ILE A 205 -27.82 1.33 15.09
N GLU A 206 -27.68 1.84 16.31
CA GLU A 206 -28.52 1.44 17.44
C GLU A 206 -29.81 2.27 17.40
N ASP A 207 -30.97 1.62 17.53
CA ASP A 207 -32.30 2.26 17.48
C ASP A 207 -32.65 3.08 18.74
N ASP A 208 -31.66 3.73 19.37
CA ASP A 208 -31.84 4.64 20.50
C ASP A 208 -31.47 6.07 20.10
N ASP A 209 -32.31 6.70 19.26
CA ASP A 209 -32.58 8.15 19.32
C ASP A 209 -33.71 8.54 18.35
N ASN A 210 -34.95 8.23 18.75
CA ASN A 210 -36.15 8.90 18.26
C ASN A 210 -36.70 9.73 19.43
N GLY A 211 -36.37 11.01 19.48
CA GLY A 211 -37.05 11.92 20.41
C GLY A 211 -36.37 13.27 20.61
N LEU A 212 -37.01 14.29 20.04
CA LEU A 212 -37.02 15.70 20.47
C LEU A 212 -36.10 16.66 19.70
N GLU A 213 -36.75 17.28 18.71
CA GLU A 213 -36.53 18.62 18.18
C GLU A 213 -36.17 19.66 19.27
N SER A 214 -35.15 20.49 19.04
CA SER A 214 -35.27 21.96 19.13
C SER A 214 -33.95 22.64 18.75
N ASP A 215 -34.04 23.58 17.83
CA ASP A 215 -32.99 24.44 17.28
C ASP A 215 -32.13 25.17 18.32
N PHE A 216 -30.80 25.13 18.19
CA PHE A 216 -29.92 26.28 18.49
C PHE A 216 -28.60 26.19 17.70
N ALA A 217 -28.38 27.23 16.89
CA ALA A 217 -27.15 27.80 16.35
C ALA A 217 -25.76 27.15 16.62
N GLY A 218 -24.93 27.08 15.57
CA GLY A 218 -23.48 27.37 15.64
C GLY A 218 -22.56 26.25 15.12
N PRO A 219 -21.57 26.55 14.24
CA PRO A 219 -20.84 25.55 13.44
C PRO A 219 -19.47 25.18 14.04
N GLY A 220 -18.96 23.97 13.79
CA GLY A 220 -17.56 23.66 14.10
C GLY A 220 -17.19 22.18 14.05
N ASP A 221 -16.35 21.83 13.07
CA ASP A 221 -15.21 20.91 13.16
C ASP A 221 -15.22 19.81 14.23
N THR A 222 -15.44 18.56 13.80
CA THR A 222 -15.05 17.36 14.55
C THR A 222 -13.53 17.23 14.58
N MET A 223 -12.93 17.95 15.53
CA MET A 223 -11.64 17.65 16.13
C MET A 223 -11.76 16.40 17.01
N GLN A 224 -10.62 15.75 17.21
CA GLN A 224 -10.43 14.67 18.18
C GLN A 224 -11.09 15.05 19.51
N VAL A 225 -12.03 14.24 19.96
CA VAL A 225 -12.71 14.42 21.24
C VAL A 225 -11.68 14.15 22.33
N GLU A 226 -11.09 15.22 22.86
CA GLU A 226 -10.47 15.17 24.19
C GLU A 226 -11.53 14.74 25.20
N PRO A 227 -11.22 13.78 26.10
CA PRO A 227 -12.15 13.43 27.16
C PRO A 227 -12.45 14.69 27.99
N PRO A 228 -13.71 14.97 28.32
CA PRO A 228 -14.08 16.15 29.09
C PRO A 228 -13.34 16.14 30.45
N PRO A 229 -12.93 17.32 30.97
CA PRO A 229 -12.25 17.41 32.25
C PRO A 229 -13.08 16.78 33.36
N LEU A 230 -12.44 15.95 34.20
CA LEU A 230 -13.08 15.32 35.35
C LEU A 230 -13.40 16.38 36.41
N GLU A 231 -14.60 16.32 36.99
CA GLU A 231 -14.97 17.24 38.07
C GLU A 231 -14.09 17.00 39.30
N ILE A 232 -13.55 18.09 39.88
CA ILE A 232 -12.84 18.02 41.16
C ILE A 232 -13.81 17.45 42.22
N ASN A 233 -13.32 16.52 43.04
CA ASN A 233 -14.06 15.68 44.01
C ASN A 233 -14.81 14.47 43.42
N SER A 234 -14.67 14.19 42.11
CA SER A 234 -15.17 12.93 41.55
C SER A 234 -14.34 11.72 42.01
N ARG A 235 -15.02 10.58 42.16
CA ARG A 235 -14.37 9.31 42.47
C ARG A 235 -13.83 8.66 41.21
N VAL A 236 -12.59 8.20 41.30
CA VAL A 236 -11.91 7.57 40.19
C VAL A 236 -11.15 6.33 40.65
N SER A 237 -10.94 5.43 39.71
CA SER A 237 -10.23 4.18 39.88
C SER A 237 -9.02 4.16 38.95
N LEU A 238 -7.86 3.74 39.44
CA LEU A 238 -6.63 3.57 38.67
C LEU A 238 -6.09 2.15 38.81
N LYS A 239 -5.51 1.65 37.73
CA LYS A 239 -5.02 0.27 37.64
C LYS A 239 -3.51 0.26 37.93
N VAL A 240 -3.14 -0.10 39.16
CA VAL A 240 -1.74 -0.16 39.60
C VAL A 240 -1.33 -1.62 39.74
N GLY A 241 -0.65 -2.14 38.72
CA GLY A 241 -0.29 -3.57 38.67
C GLY A 241 -1.50 -4.46 38.39
N GLU A 242 -1.76 -5.44 39.27
CA GLU A 242 -2.95 -6.30 39.20
C GLU A 242 -4.11 -5.78 40.08
N SER A 243 -3.89 -4.82 40.98
CA SER A 243 -4.93 -4.22 41.81
C SER A 243 -5.52 -2.96 41.18
N THR A 244 -6.79 -2.70 41.52
CA THR A 244 -7.46 -1.42 41.21
C THR A 244 -7.50 -0.62 42.49
N GLU A 245 -6.93 0.57 42.45
CA GLU A 245 -6.84 1.49 43.58
C GLU A 245 -7.79 2.65 43.31
N SER A 246 -8.49 3.14 44.33
CA SER A 246 -9.45 4.23 44.16
C SER A 246 -8.96 5.50 44.85
N GLY A 247 -9.36 6.64 44.31
CA GLY A 247 -9.01 7.95 44.83
C GLY A 247 -10.00 9.02 44.41
N THR A 248 -9.73 10.24 44.84
CA THR A 248 -10.59 11.40 44.63
C THR A 248 -9.84 12.46 43.84
N VAL A 249 -10.43 12.99 42.77
CA VAL A 249 -9.78 14.01 41.92
C VAL A 249 -9.60 15.32 42.72
N ILE A 250 -8.36 15.80 42.82
CA ILE A 250 -7.98 17.06 43.48
C ILE A 250 -7.43 18.11 42.52
N PHE A 251 -7.09 17.73 41.29
CA PHE A 251 -6.64 18.60 40.20
C PHE A 251 -7.06 17.96 38.87
N CYS A 252 -7.53 18.74 37.90
CA CYS A 252 -7.76 18.28 36.53
C CYS A 252 -7.60 19.47 35.58
N ASP A 253 -6.42 19.61 34.98
CA ASP A 253 -6.12 20.69 34.04
C ASP A 253 -4.91 20.32 33.17
N VAL A 254 -4.62 21.11 32.14
CA VAL A 254 -3.38 21.05 31.38
C VAL A 254 -2.20 21.54 32.23
N LEU A 255 -1.06 20.85 32.15
CA LEU A 255 0.13 21.24 32.92
C LEU A 255 0.78 22.50 32.32
N PRO A 256 1.21 23.48 33.14
CA PRO A 256 1.88 24.69 32.64
C PRO A 256 3.08 24.36 31.75
N GLY A 257 3.10 24.86 30.52
CA GLY A 257 4.18 24.63 29.55
C GLY A 257 4.14 23.27 28.83
N LYS A 258 3.14 22.42 29.09
CA LYS A 258 2.93 21.13 28.42
C LYS A 258 1.50 20.94 27.91
N GLU A 259 0.92 22.01 27.37
CA GLU A 259 -0.46 22.02 26.82
C GLU A 259 -0.69 20.96 25.73
N SER A 260 0.35 20.60 24.96
CA SER A 260 0.31 19.57 23.92
C SER A 260 0.15 18.14 24.44
N LEU A 261 0.37 17.90 25.74
CA LEU A 261 0.23 16.59 26.36
C LEU A 261 -1.20 16.31 26.83
N GLY A 262 -2.14 17.26 26.74
CA GLY A 262 -3.53 17.09 27.17
C GLY A 262 -3.72 17.23 28.69
N TYR A 263 -4.89 16.83 29.17
CA TYR A 263 -5.29 16.98 30.58
C TYR A 263 -4.55 16.00 31.50
N PHE A 264 -4.03 16.53 32.60
CA PHE A 264 -3.51 15.76 33.72
C PHE A 264 -4.43 15.90 34.92
N VAL A 265 -4.50 14.83 35.69
CA VAL A 265 -5.42 14.71 36.81
C VAL A 265 -4.61 14.32 38.04
N GLY A 266 -4.66 15.18 39.04
CA GLY A 266 -4.14 14.89 40.37
C GLY A 266 -5.21 14.15 41.17
N VAL A 267 -4.87 13.01 41.74
CA VAL A 267 -5.78 12.15 42.51
C VAL A 267 -5.22 11.96 43.91
N ASP A 268 -6.05 12.19 44.93
CA ASP A 268 -5.79 11.82 46.33
C ASP A 268 -6.29 10.39 46.55
N MET A 269 -5.34 9.46 46.67
CA MET A 269 -5.56 8.03 46.75
C MET A 269 -6.00 7.62 48.14
N ASP A 270 -6.94 6.68 48.22
CA ASP A 270 -7.39 6.11 49.49
C ASP A 270 -6.27 5.32 50.20
N ASN A 271 -5.30 4.80 49.42
CA ASN A 271 -4.12 4.09 49.87
C ASN A 271 -2.84 4.89 49.58
N PRO A 272 -1.78 4.78 50.41
CA PRO A 272 -0.56 5.58 50.27
C PRO A 272 0.35 5.05 49.14
N ILE A 273 -0.07 5.27 47.90
CA ILE A 273 0.64 4.88 46.67
C ILE A 273 1.06 6.09 45.82
N GLY A 274 0.89 7.30 46.36
CA GLY A 274 1.20 8.56 45.71
C GLY A 274 2.68 8.94 45.79
N ASN A 275 3.07 9.89 44.95
CA ASN A 275 4.43 10.42 44.86
C ASN A 275 4.48 11.88 44.38
N TRP A 276 3.35 12.59 44.38
CA TRP A 276 3.21 13.93 43.84
C TRP A 276 2.89 14.95 44.94
N ASP A 277 3.60 16.07 44.97
CA ASP A 277 3.52 17.10 46.01
C ASP A 277 2.65 18.31 45.60
N GLY A 278 1.71 18.11 44.66
CA GLY A 278 0.84 19.18 44.18
C GLY A 278 1.55 20.25 43.36
N ARG A 279 2.83 20.08 43.01
CA ARG A 279 3.62 21.05 42.23
C ARG A 279 4.01 20.49 40.87
N PHE A 280 4.09 21.37 39.87
CA PHE A 280 4.68 21.06 38.58
C PHE A 280 5.61 22.20 38.17
N ASP A 281 6.87 21.88 37.87
CA ASP A 281 7.92 22.83 37.48
C ASP A 281 8.05 24.05 38.43
N GLY A 282 7.91 23.79 39.74
CA GLY A 282 7.97 24.81 40.80
C GLY A 282 6.65 25.57 41.05
N VAL A 283 5.67 25.47 40.14
CA VAL A 283 4.34 26.08 40.28
C VAL A 283 3.44 25.16 41.11
N GLN A 284 2.75 25.71 42.11
CA GLN A 284 1.79 24.96 42.92
C GLN A 284 0.45 24.86 42.17
N LEU A 285 0.03 23.64 41.83
CA LEU A 285 -1.18 23.36 41.04
C LEU A 285 -2.41 23.13 41.92
N CYS A 286 -2.26 22.47 43.07
CA CYS A 286 -3.36 22.26 44.03
C CYS A 286 -2.86 22.13 45.47
N SER A 287 -3.78 22.19 46.43
CA SER A 287 -3.53 21.70 47.80
C SER A 287 -3.75 20.19 47.85
N PHE A 288 -2.97 19.48 48.64
CA PHE A 288 -3.02 18.02 48.79
C PHE A 288 -2.88 17.61 50.25
N ALA A 289 -3.31 16.39 50.60
CA ALA A 289 -3.27 15.89 51.97
C ALA A 289 -1.87 15.38 52.39
N SER A 290 -1.23 14.57 51.54
CA SER A 290 0.10 13.99 51.77
C SER A 290 0.74 13.58 50.44
N VAL A 291 2.05 13.80 50.28
CA VAL A 291 2.80 13.39 49.07
C VAL A 291 2.66 11.88 48.83
N GLU A 292 2.59 11.10 49.91
CA GLU A 292 2.47 9.64 49.88
C GLU A 292 1.08 9.16 49.42
N SER A 293 0.08 10.04 49.40
CA SER A 293 -1.30 9.73 48.99
C SER A 293 -1.70 10.37 47.66
N THR A 294 -0.95 11.35 47.16
CA THR A 294 -1.31 12.04 45.92
C THR A 294 -0.48 11.63 44.71
N ILE A 295 -1.13 11.39 43.58
CA ILE A 295 -0.50 11.02 42.30
C ILE A 295 -1.00 11.94 41.19
N LEU A 296 -0.13 12.25 40.22
CA LEU A 296 -0.48 12.98 39.00
C LEU A 296 -0.40 12.02 37.82
N LEU A 297 -1.52 11.84 37.12
CA LEU A 297 -1.64 10.91 35.99
C LEU A 297 -2.23 11.64 34.78
N HIS A 298 -1.96 11.12 33.58
CA HIS A 298 -2.66 11.59 32.39
C HIS A 298 -4.13 11.13 32.45
N ILE A 299 -5.08 11.93 31.94
CA ILE A 299 -6.53 11.61 32.04
C ILE A 299 -6.89 10.22 31.49
N ASN A 300 -6.14 9.72 30.49
CA ASN A 300 -6.31 8.37 29.91
C ASN A 300 -5.95 7.21 30.85
N ASP A 301 -5.22 7.45 31.94
CA ASP A 301 -4.83 6.44 32.92
C ASP A 301 -5.85 6.31 34.08
N ILE A 302 -6.95 7.06 34.00
CA ILE A 302 -7.98 7.17 35.05
C ILE A 302 -9.31 6.60 34.55
N ILE A 303 -9.94 5.79 35.40
CA ILE A 303 -11.25 5.19 35.15
C ILE A 303 -12.27 5.93 36.02
N PRO A 304 -13.21 6.71 35.44
CA PRO A 304 -14.28 7.35 36.21
C PRO A 304 -15.21 6.30 36.84
N ASP A 305 -15.52 6.43 38.14
CA ASP A 305 -16.57 5.60 38.75
C ASP A 305 -17.94 6.11 38.29
N SER A 306 -18.63 5.33 37.47
CA SER A 306 -20.00 5.64 37.05
C SER A 306 -20.96 5.43 38.22
N VAL A 307 -21.63 6.52 38.65
CA VAL A 307 -22.67 6.50 39.68
C VAL A 307 -23.84 5.64 39.18
N THR A 308 -23.92 4.40 39.66
CA THR A 308 -25.15 3.62 39.61
C THR A 308 -26.07 4.07 40.76
N GLN A 309 -26.90 5.07 40.47
CA GLN A 309 -28.16 5.26 41.20
C GLN A 309 -29.08 4.08 40.86
N GLU A 310 -29.37 3.21 41.83
CA GLU A 310 -30.71 2.70 42.15
C GLU A 310 -30.59 1.53 43.14
N ARG A 311 -30.75 1.81 44.44
CA ARG A 311 -31.34 0.82 45.36
C ARG A 311 -32.32 1.50 46.31
N ARG A 312 -33.58 1.08 46.16
CA ARG A 312 -34.79 1.43 46.92
C ARG A 312 -34.62 1.35 48.45
N PRO A 313 -35.38 2.16 49.22
CA PRO A 313 -35.35 2.17 50.68
C PRO A 313 -36.37 1.18 51.30
N PRO A 314 -36.26 0.90 52.61
CA PRO A 314 -37.49 0.81 53.41
C PRO A 314 -37.39 1.40 54.84
N LYS A 315 -38.48 2.11 55.18
CA LYS A 315 -39.23 2.15 56.46
C LYS A 315 -38.57 2.69 57.75
N LEU A 316 -39.05 3.90 58.12
CA LEU A 316 -39.70 4.28 59.39
C LEU A 316 -39.34 3.49 60.67
N ALA A 317 -38.73 4.17 61.67
CA ALA A 317 -39.36 4.44 62.99
C ALA A 317 -38.39 5.09 64.01
N PHE A 318 -38.80 6.25 64.54
CA PHE A 318 -38.76 6.70 65.95
C PHE A 318 -37.46 6.74 66.80
N MET A 319 -37.09 7.99 67.14
CA MET A 319 -36.74 8.55 68.47
C MET A 319 -35.41 8.26 69.20
N SER A 320 -34.60 9.32 69.27
CA SER A 320 -34.09 10.03 70.47
C SER A 320 -32.95 9.49 71.37
N ARG A 321 -31.88 10.31 71.39
CA ARG A 321 -31.05 10.84 72.51
C ARG A 321 -30.01 9.96 73.24
N GLY A 322 -28.78 10.50 73.30
CA GLY A 322 -27.85 10.43 74.45
C GLY A 322 -26.47 9.83 74.14
N VAL A 323 -25.40 10.60 73.94
CA VAL A 323 -24.40 11.13 74.92
C VAL A 323 -23.15 10.24 75.11
N GLY A 324 -21.98 10.81 74.73
CA GLY A 324 -20.64 10.70 75.34
C GLY A 324 -19.83 9.40 75.14
N ASP A 325 -18.50 9.34 75.28
CA ASP A 325 -17.36 10.29 75.33
C ASP A 325 -16.06 9.42 75.48
N LYS A 326 -14.90 9.90 75.01
CA LYS A 326 -13.48 9.50 75.35
C LYS A 326 -12.96 8.10 74.95
N GLY A 327 -11.68 7.85 74.62
CA GLY A 327 -10.39 8.59 74.55
C GLY A 327 -9.32 7.60 74.03
N SER A 328 -8.43 7.92 73.09
CA SER A 328 -7.15 8.67 73.16
C SER A 328 -5.90 7.88 73.62
N SER A 329 -4.83 8.04 72.82
CA SER A 329 -3.37 8.03 73.14
C SER A 329 -2.59 6.71 72.93
N SER A 330 -1.30 6.64 72.57
CA SER A 330 -0.31 7.43 71.78
C SER A 330 1.10 6.90 72.14
N HIS A 331 2.12 7.20 71.30
CA HIS A 331 3.56 7.31 71.65
C HIS A 331 4.38 6.00 71.80
N ASN A 332 5.64 5.80 71.37
CA ASN A 332 6.81 6.61 70.94
C ASN A 332 7.82 5.67 70.20
N LYS A 333 8.50 6.01 69.08
CA LYS A 333 9.76 6.82 68.88
C LYS A 333 11.11 6.07 69.18
N PRO A 334 12.30 6.49 68.63
CA PRO A 334 13.04 5.79 67.54
C PRO A 334 14.59 5.60 67.79
N LYS A 335 15.34 5.22 66.72
CA LYS A 335 16.65 5.81 66.24
C LYS A 335 17.94 4.90 66.18
N VAL A 336 18.67 5.02 65.04
CA VAL A 336 20.16 5.03 64.82
C VAL A 336 20.89 3.82 64.13
N THR A 337 21.45 4.12 62.93
CA THR A 337 22.69 3.67 62.21
C THR A 337 22.90 2.28 61.57
N GLY A 338 23.32 2.29 60.28
CA GLY A 338 24.58 1.63 59.85
C GLY A 338 24.60 0.72 58.60
N SER A 339 24.93 1.29 57.42
CA SER A 339 25.76 0.76 56.30
C SER A 339 25.50 -0.58 55.56
N THR A 340 25.21 -0.41 54.25
CA THR A 340 25.79 -1.07 53.03
C THR A 340 25.70 -2.59 52.77
N SER A 341 24.90 -2.99 51.76
CA SER A 341 25.34 -3.75 50.56
C SER A 341 24.18 -3.95 49.54
N ASP A 342 24.45 -3.61 48.27
CA ASP A 342 23.67 -3.84 47.02
C ASP A 342 23.63 -5.34 46.62
N PRO A 343 23.02 -5.79 45.49
CA PRO A 343 22.01 -5.18 44.58
C PRO A 343 20.85 -6.14 44.16
N GLY A 344 19.81 -5.66 43.43
CA GLY A 344 18.91 -6.57 42.69
C GLY A 344 17.55 -6.04 42.16
N SER A 345 17.55 -5.53 40.92
CA SER A 345 16.66 -5.88 39.77
C SER A 345 15.10 -5.72 39.81
N ARG A 346 14.59 -5.13 38.70
CA ARG A 346 13.24 -5.22 38.02
C ARG A 346 12.24 -4.07 38.30
N ASN A 347 11.47 -3.48 37.36
CA ASN A 347 11.37 -3.46 35.89
C ASN A 347 10.18 -2.52 35.51
N ARG A 348 10.29 -1.64 34.48
CA ARG A 348 9.21 -1.06 33.59
C ARG A 348 9.72 0.24 32.94
N SER A 349 10.50 0.16 31.85
CA SER A 349 10.11 0.16 30.43
C SER A 349 9.76 1.55 29.85
N GLU A 350 10.81 2.33 29.56
CA GLU A 350 10.85 3.40 28.56
C GLU A 350 11.52 2.86 27.28
N LEU A 351 11.05 3.25 26.09
CA LEU A 351 11.65 2.89 24.80
C LEU A 351 12.26 4.14 24.14
N PHE A 352 13.53 4.41 24.44
CA PHE A 352 14.43 5.26 23.64
C PHE A 352 15.50 4.36 23.01
N TYR A 353 15.66 4.38 21.68
CA TYR A 353 16.80 3.80 21.01
C TYR A 353 17.78 4.90 20.59
N THR A 354 18.78 5.12 21.43
CA THR A 354 20.04 5.80 21.07
C THR A 354 21.06 4.76 20.64
N LEU A 355 21.59 4.87 19.42
CA LEU A 355 22.76 4.12 18.95
C LEU A 355 23.99 5.05 18.96
N ASN A 356 24.84 4.90 19.98
CA ASN A 356 26.25 5.31 19.96
C ASN A 356 27.12 4.05 20.08
N GLY A 357 27.94 3.76 19.06
CA GLY A 357 29.18 3.01 19.23
C GLY A 357 30.26 3.93 19.83
N SER A 358 31.33 3.51 20.48
CA SER A 358 31.99 2.19 20.58
C SER A 358 32.99 2.27 21.75
N SER A 359 33.18 1.19 22.52
CA SER A 359 34.47 0.93 23.20
C SER A 359 34.61 -0.56 23.57
N VAL A 360 35.48 -1.23 22.82
CA VAL A 360 36.39 -2.37 23.10
C VAL A 360 36.12 -3.23 24.36
N ASP A 361 35.75 -4.51 24.22
CA ASP A 361 36.68 -5.67 24.22
C ASP A 361 35.99 -7.06 24.15
N SER A 362 36.38 -7.84 23.13
CA SER A 362 36.69 -9.28 23.10
C SER A 362 35.68 -10.41 23.49
N GLN A 363 35.40 -11.26 22.47
CA GLN A 363 35.12 -12.72 22.44
C GLN A 363 33.71 -13.28 22.04
N GLN A 364 33.62 -13.68 20.77
CA GLN A 364 32.96 -14.88 20.16
C GLN A 364 31.47 -15.23 20.40
N SER A 365 30.63 -15.09 19.37
CA SER A 365 30.06 -16.20 18.56
C SER A 365 28.97 -15.71 17.58
N LYS A 366 28.83 -16.42 16.45
CA LYS A 366 28.26 -15.99 15.15
C LYS A 366 26.72 -16.02 15.05
N SER A 367 26.11 -14.97 14.48
CA SER A 367 24.91 -15.05 13.61
C SER A 367 24.73 -13.78 12.77
N LYS A 368 24.53 -13.96 11.46
CA LYS A 368 24.54 -12.97 10.36
C LYS A 368 23.25 -12.14 10.28
N ASN A 369 23.34 -10.86 9.91
CA ASN A 369 22.32 -10.08 9.17
C ASN A 369 22.98 -8.83 8.51
N PRO A 370 22.45 -8.32 7.38
CA PRO A 370 23.28 -7.96 6.23
C PRO A 370 23.37 -6.44 6.01
N TRP A 371 24.53 -5.86 6.33
CA TRP A 371 24.98 -4.57 5.80
C TRP A 371 26.52 -4.62 5.73
N TYR A 372 27.07 -5.21 4.67
CA TYR A 372 28.49 -5.09 4.34
C TYR A 372 28.70 -5.45 2.86
N ILE A 373 29.07 -4.45 2.04
CA ILE A 373 29.71 -4.69 0.75
C ILE A 373 31.21 -4.50 0.98
N ASP A 374 31.94 -5.55 0.61
CA ASP A 374 33.38 -5.70 0.70
C ASP A 374 34.10 -4.70 -0.24
N GLU A 375 35.17 -4.09 0.27
CA GLU A 375 36.11 -3.28 -0.52
C GLU A 375 36.85 -4.18 -1.51
N VAL A 376 36.69 -3.95 -2.82
CA VAL A 376 37.57 -4.52 -3.84
C VAL A 376 38.49 -3.41 -4.35
N ALA A 377 39.76 -3.52 -3.99
CA ALA A 377 40.85 -2.72 -4.51
C ALA A 377 41.30 -3.24 -5.90
N GLU A 378 41.44 -2.33 -6.87
CA GLU A 378 42.20 -2.55 -8.10
C GLU A 378 43.70 -2.34 -7.85
N ASP A 379 44.54 -3.21 -8.42
CA ASP A 379 45.77 -2.79 -9.10
C ASP A 379 46.17 -3.88 -10.13
N PRO A 380 46.64 -3.52 -11.35
CA PRO A 380 46.87 -4.47 -12.43
C PRO A 380 48.35 -4.87 -12.58
N ALA A 381 48.56 -5.89 -13.43
CA ALA A 381 49.71 -6.09 -14.32
C ALA A 381 50.68 -7.27 -14.04
N LYS A 382 50.78 -8.08 -15.11
CA LYS A 382 51.95 -8.81 -15.66
C LYS A 382 52.25 -10.27 -15.24
N SER A 383 52.07 -11.12 -16.27
CA SER A 383 52.97 -12.21 -16.71
C SER A 383 52.91 -13.52 -15.90
N LEU A 384 53.07 -14.73 -16.45
CA LEU A 384 53.22 -15.29 -17.79
C LEU A 384 53.19 -16.83 -17.59
N THR A 385 52.61 -17.56 -18.54
CA THR A 385 52.98 -18.94 -18.97
C THR A 385 52.85 -20.16 -18.03
N GLU A 386 51.87 -21.01 -18.41
CA GLU A 386 52.04 -22.36 -19.01
C GLU A 386 51.86 -23.68 -18.22
N MET A 387 51.13 -24.55 -18.94
CA MET A 387 51.13 -26.03 -19.03
C MET A 387 50.45 -26.86 -17.92
N SER A 388 49.28 -27.48 -18.16
CA SER A 388 48.96 -28.72 -18.94
C SER A 388 48.89 -29.94 -17.99
N SER A 389 48.10 -30.99 -18.12
CA SER A 389 46.92 -31.47 -18.86
C SER A 389 46.61 -32.85 -18.25
N ASP A 390 45.39 -33.38 -18.32
CA ASP A 390 45.10 -34.76 -18.78
C ASP A 390 43.71 -35.32 -18.41
N PHE A 391 42.94 -35.54 -19.48
CA PHE A 391 42.11 -36.71 -19.88
C PHE A 391 41.02 -37.33 -18.99
N GLY A 392 39.85 -37.55 -19.62
CA GLY A 392 39.02 -38.73 -19.28
C GLY A 392 37.52 -38.81 -19.65
N HIS A 393 37.12 -38.49 -20.88
CA HIS A 393 36.08 -39.18 -21.70
C HIS A 393 34.62 -39.47 -21.24
N SER A 394 33.68 -38.96 -22.07
CA SER A 394 32.51 -39.62 -22.70
C SER A 394 31.07 -39.33 -22.21
N SER A 395 30.32 -38.59 -23.04
CA SER A 395 28.86 -38.35 -23.02
C SER A 395 28.04 -39.49 -23.66
N PRO A 396 26.69 -39.54 -23.52
CA PRO A 396 25.81 -39.06 -24.60
C PRO A 396 24.48 -38.36 -24.13
N PRO A 397 23.71 -37.70 -25.03
CA PRO A 397 22.62 -36.75 -24.72
C PRO A 397 21.20 -37.36 -24.91
N PRO A 398 20.11 -36.55 -24.98
CA PRO A 398 19.26 -36.03 -23.89
C PRO A 398 17.86 -36.70 -23.85
N GLN A 399 17.13 -36.60 -22.73
CA GLN A 399 15.69 -36.95 -22.68
C GLN A 399 14.88 -35.98 -21.81
N PRO A 400 13.63 -35.66 -22.20
CA PRO A 400 12.80 -34.63 -21.57
C PRO A 400 12.06 -35.21 -20.35
N PRO A 401 11.87 -34.46 -19.26
CA PRO A 401 10.91 -34.86 -18.25
C PRO A 401 9.50 -34.38 -18.65
N SER A 402 8.65 -35.39 -18.86
CA SER A 402 7.20 -35.44 -18.77
C SER A 402 6.48 -34.25 -18.12
N MET A 403 5.47 -33.75 -18.84
CA MET A 403 4.39 -32.90 -18.34
C MET A 403 3.68 -33.55 -17.16
N ASN A 404 3.64 -32.84 -16.03
CA ASN A 404 2.71 -33.09 -14.92
C ASN A 404 2.07 -31.76 -14.50
N SER A 405 0.75 -31.78 -14.56
CA SER A 405 -0.26 -30.97 -13.86
C SER A 405 0.19 -29.96 -12.80
N LEU A 406 -0.20 -28.69 -12.96
CA LEU A 406 -0.36 -27.74 -11.86
C LEU A 406 -1.64 -26.92 -12.09
N SER A 407 -2.69 -27.30 -11.37
CA SER A 407 -3.91 -26.51 -11.16
C SER A 407 -3.62 -25.43 -10.11
N SER A 408 -3.54 -24.16 -10.51
CA SER A 408 -3.43 -23.02 -9.59
C SER A 408 -4.66 -22.12 -9.71
N GLU A 409 -5.63 -22.35 -8.80
CA GLU A 409 -6.66 -21.38 -8.46
C GLU A 409 -6.03 -20.28 -7.60
N ASN A 410 -5.86 -19.07 -8.13
CA ASN A 410 -5.52 -17.88 -7.35
C ASN A 410 -6.79 -17.01 -7.22
N ARG A 411 -7.46 -17.12 -6.07
CA ARG A 411 -8.53 -16.22 -5.64
C ARG A 411 -7.91 -15.08 -4.82
N PHE A 412 -7.78 -13.90 -5.41
CA PHE A 412 -7.66 -12.65 -4.65
C PHE A 412 -8.54 -11.60 -5.32
N HIS A 413 -9.55 -11.16 -4.57
CA HIS A 413 -10.59 -10.24 -5.00
C HIS A 413 -10.19 -8.80 -4.67
N SER A 414 -9.97 -8.01 -5.72
CA SER A 414 -10.30 -6.59 -5.72
C SER A 414 -11.48 -6.42 -6.67
N LEU A 415 -12.66 -6.13 -6.11
CA LEU A 415 -13.88 -5.93 -6.89
C LEU A 415 -13.73 -4.72 -7.81
N PRO A 416 -14.03 -4.87 -9.10
CA PRO A 416 -14.04 -3.77 -10.04
C PRO A 416 -15.39 -3.61 -10.73
N PHE A 417 -15.91 -2.39 -10.70
CA PHE A 417 -17.20 -2.08 -11.26
C PHE A 417 -17.08 -1.37 -12.60
N SER A 418 -17.98 -1.71 -13.52
CA SER A 418 -18.32 -0.84 -14.64
C SER A 418 -19.78 -0.89 -15.00
N LEU A 419 -20.27 0.33 -15.16
CA LEU A 419 -21.54 0.72 -15.71
C LEU A 419 -21.49 0.65 -17.24
N THR A 420 -22.45 -0.02 -17.86
CA THR A 420 -22.79 0.21 -19.27
C THR A 420 -24.25 0.61 -19.37
N LYS A 421 -24.45 1.90 -19.68
CA LYS A 421 -25.73 2.53 -20.02
C LYS A 421 -26.10 2.18 -21.47
N MET A 422 -27.31 1.64 -21.69
CA MET A 422 -27.93 1.58 -23.03
C MET A 422 -28.93 2.74 -23.21
N PRO A 423 -28.94 3.44 -24.36
CA PRO A 423 -30.00 4.39 -24.69
C PRO A 423 -31.15 3.70 -25.44
N ASN A 424 -32.38 3.93 -24.96
CA ASN A 424 -33.64 3.53 -25.58
C ASN A 424 -34.04 4.51 -26.71
N THR A 425 -34.41 4.00 -27.89
CA THR A 425 -35.38 4.69 -28.77
C THR A 425 -36.31 3.70 -29.50
N ASN A 426 -37.60 4.01 -29.42
CA ASN A 426 -38.75 3.29 -29.97
C ASN A 426 -38.84 3.34 -31.51
N GLY A 427 -39.39 2.28 -32.12
CA GLY A 427 -39.85 2.29 -33.52
C GLY A 427 -40.53 0.98 -33.94
N SER A 428 -41.86 0.95 -33.89
CA SER A 428 -42.76 -0.16 -34.20
C SER A 428 -42.89 -0.46 -35.71
N MET A 429 -43.06 -1.74 -36.10
CA MET A 429 -44.18 -2.28 -36.90
C MET A 429 -43.84 -3.53 -37.75
N ALA A 430 -44.72 -4.52 -37.63
CA ALA A 430 -45.22 -5.50 -38.63
C ALA A 430 -44.54 -6.88 -38.82
N HIS A 431 -45.39 -7.90 -38.58
CA HIS A 431 -45.22 -9.35 -38.72
C HIS A 431 -45.26 -9.85 -40.18
N SER A 432 -44.60 -10.99 -40.47
CA SER A 432 -45.18 -12.17 -41.17
C SER A 432 -44.19 -13.36 -41.21
N PRO A 433 -44.64 -14.63 -41.09
CA PRO A 433 -43.77 -15.80 -40.87
C PRO A 433 -43.61 -16.66 -42.14
N LEU A 434 -42.40 -17.17 -42.47
CA LEU A 434 -42.24 -18.22 -43.50
C LEU A 434 -41.09 -19.20 -43.20
N SER A 435 -41.50 -20.40 -42.75
CA SER A 435 -41.05 -21.76 -43.11
C SER A 435 -39.66 -21.98 -43.72
N LEU A 436 -38.79 -22.70 -43.00
CA LEU A 436 -37.54 -23.30 -43.49
C LEU A 436 -37.81 -24.62 -44.23
N SER A 437 -37.34 -24.74 -45.48
CA SER A 437 -37.23 -26.01 -46.20
C SER A 437 -35.78 -26.31 -46.56
N VAL A 438 -35.33 -27.45 -46.05
CA VAL A 438 -34.08 -28.19 -46.27
C VAL A 438 -33.64 -28.18 -47.74
N GLN A 439 -32.55 -27.47 -48.08
CA GLN A 439 -31.81 -27.62 -49.34
C GLN A 439 -30.54 -26.73 -49.35
N SER A 440 -29.36 -27.29 -49.09
CA SER A 440 -28.10 -26.84 -49.70
C SER A 440 -26.90 -27.69 -49.28
N VAL A 441 -26.86 -28.95 -49.75
CA VAL A 441 -25.59 -29.64 -50.03
C VAL A 441 -25.80 -30.56 -51.25
N MET A 442 -25.75 -30.01 -52.46
CA MET A 442 -25.62 -30.78 -53.72
C MET A 442 -24.96 -29.95 -54.83
N GLY A 443 -23.93 -30.52 -55.46
CA GLY A 443 -23.39 -30.20 -56.81
C GLY A 443 -22.61 -28.89 -56.93
N GLU A 444 -21.51 -28.76 -57.67
CA GLU A 444 -21.05 -29.50 -58.85
C GLU A 444 -19.52 -29.50 -58.96
N LEU A 445 -19.01 -30.62 -59.48
CA LEU A 445 -17.64 -30.82 -59.96
C LEU A 445 -17.46 -30.12 -61.31
N ASN A 446 -16.31 -29.48 -61.53
CA ASN A 446 -15.62 -29.60 -62.82
C ASN A 446 -14.12 -29.30 -62.74
N SER A 447 -13.39 -30.17 -63.43
CA SER A 447 -11.96 -30.43 -63.42
C SER A 447 -11.17 -29.63 -64.44
N THR A 448 -9.92 -29.26 -64.12
CA THR A 448 -8.74 -29.51 -64.98
C THR A 448 -7.43 -29.43 -64.17
N PRO A 449 -6.39 -30.21 -64.51
CA PRO A 449 -5.22 -30.47 -63.66
C PRO A 449 -3.98 -29.63 -64.07
N VAL A 450 -2.96 -29.52 -63.21
CA VAL A 450 -1.51 -29.64 -63.53
C VAL A 450 -0.60 -29.36 -62.30
N GLN A 451 0.24 -30.37 -62.00
CA GLN A 451 1.58 -30.43 -61.36
C GLN A 451 1.88 -30.02 -59.90
N GLU A 452 1.83 -31.05 -59.05
CA GLU A 452 2.80 -31.55 -58.05
C GLU A 452 4.00 -30.71 -57.58
N SER A 453 4.00 -30.43 -56.27
CA SER A 453 5.16 -30.50 -55.35
C SER A 453 4.66 -30.93 -53.94
N PRO A 454 5.48 -31.58 -53.08
CA PRO A 454 5.00 -32.49 -52.03
C PRO A 454 4.44 -31.79 -50.77
N PRO A 455 3.55 -32.46 -49.98
CA PRO A 455 2.74 -31.79 -48.98
C PRO A 455 3.46 -31.63 -47.63
N LEU A 456 3.45 -30.40 -47.10
CA LEU A 456 3.63 -30.13 -45.67
C LEU A 456 2.25 -30.20 -44.97
N PRO A 457 2.14 -30.71 -43.73
CA PRO A 457 0.85 -30.99 -43.10
C PRO A 457 0.12 -29.69 -42.76
N ILE A 458 -0.91 -29.38 -43.55
CA ILE A 458 -1.84 -28.29 -43.26
C ILE A 458 -2.78 -28.76 -42.15
N SER A 459 -2.42 -28.45 -40.91
CA SER A 459 -3.40 -28.42 -39.82
C SER A 459 -4.39 -27.31 -40.16
N SER A 460 -5.57 -27.70 -40.66
CA SER A 460 -6.69 -26.77 -40.92
C SER A 460 -7.21 -26.26 -39.58
N GLY A 461 -6.52 -25.25 -39.06
CA GLY A 461 -6.77 -24.62 -37.77
C GLY A 461 -8.16 -24.02 -37.72
N ASN A 462 -8.89 -24.39 -36.68
CA ASN A 462 -10.21 -23.87 -36.38
C ASN A 462 -10.13 -22.34 -36.15
N ALA A 463 -10.61 -21.53 -37.11
CA ALA A 463 -10.50 -20.07 -37.08
C ALA A 463 -11.16 -19.41 -35.85
N HIS A 464 -11.93 -20.18 -35.07
CA HIS A 464 -12.66 -19.71 -33.89
C HIS A 464 -12.32 -20.47 -32.60
N GLY A 465 -11.35 -21.40 -32.60
CA GLY A 465 -10.94 -22.13 -31.39
C GLY A 465 -12.02 -22.99 -30.72
N LEU A 466 -13.08 -23.35 -31.44
CA LEU A 466 -14.23 -24.11 -30.91
C LEU A 466 -13.88 -25.60 -30.68
N GLU A 467 -14.25 -26.12 -29.52
CA GLU A 467 -14.06 -27.53 -29.15
C GLU A 467 -15.37 -28.18 -28.66
N VAL A 468 -15.36 -29.49 -28.45
CA VAL A 468 -16.50 -30.19 -27.84
C VAL A 468 -16.70 -29.65 -26.42
N GLY A 469 -17.89 -29.13 -26.13
CA GLY A 469 -18.24 -28.41 -24.90
C GLY A 469 -18.33 -26.89 -25.08
N SER A 470 -17.85 -26.32 -26.19
CA SER A 470 -17.98 -24.89 -26.47
C SER A 470 -19.44 -24.50 -26.72
N LEU A 471 -19.84 -23.33 -26.19
CA LEU A 471 -21.09 -22.65 -26.53
C LEU A 471 -20.93 -22.00 -27.90
N ALA A 472 -21.80 -22.37 -28.83
CA ALA A 472 -21.71 -21.96 -30.22
C ALA A 472 -23.00 -21.33 -30.72
N GLU A 473 -22.84 -20.24 -31.46
CA GLU A 473 -23.85 -19.59 -32.28
C GLU A 473 -23.67 -20.03 -33.74
N VAL A 474 -24.77 -20.44 -34.37
CA VAL A 474 -24.84 -20.72 -35.81
C VAL A 474 -25.66 -19.62 -36.46
N LYS A 475 -25.04 -18.89 -37.39
CA LYS A 475 -25.69 -17.79 -38.12
C LYS A 475 -26.78 -18.30 -39.05
N GLU A 476 -28.01 -18.29 -38.57
CA GLU A 476 -29.26 -18.28 -39.33
C GLU A 476 -30.10 -17.06 -38.92
N ASN A 477 -31.25 -16.82 -39.58
CA ASN A 477 -32.17 -15.74 -39.22
C ASN A 477 -33.50 -16.35 -38.73
N PRO A 478 -33.76 -16.45 -37.42
CA PRO A 478 -32.90 -16.06 -36.28
C PRO A 478 -31.74 -17.04 -36.02
N PRO A 479 -30.68 -16.63 -35.29
CA PRO A 479 -29.52 -17.49 -35.02
C PRO A 479 -29.87 -18.62 -34.06
N PHE A 480 -29.23 -19.78 -34.25
CA PHE A 480 -29.37 -20.92 -33.34
C PHE A 480 -28.23 -20.94 -32.32
N TYR A 481 -28.58 -21.18 -31.07
CA TYR A 481 -27.63 -21.32 -29.96
C TYR A 481 -27.61 -22.74 -29.43
N GLY A 482 -26.42 -23.25 -29.11
CA GLY A 482 -26.28 -24.59 -28.56
C GLY A 482 -24.87 -24.93 -28.09
N VAL A 483 -24.72 -26.12 -27.54
CA VAL A 483 -23.44 -26.66 -27.08
C VAL A 483 -22.91 -27.65 -28.12
N ILE A 484 -21.65 -27.51 -28.53
CA ILE A 484 -21.01 -28.49 -29.42
C ILE A 484 -20.82 -29.81 -28.66
N ARG A 485 -21.53 -30.87 -29.08
CA ARG A 485 -21.45 -32.22 -28.51
C ARG A 485 -20.51 -33.15 -29.27
N TRP A 486 -20.21 -32.85 -30.53
CA TRP A 486 -19.34 -33.67 -31.37
C TRP A 486 -18.67 -32.81 -32.45
N ILE A 487 -17.40 -33.09 -32.77
CA ILE A 487 -16.70 -32.51 -33.92
C ILE A 487 -16.03 -33.67 -34.67
N GLY A 488 -16.20 -33.74 -35.99
CA GLY A 488 -15.53 -34.74 -36.80
C GLY A 488 -15.98 -34.76 -38.25
N GLN A 489 -15.43 -35.70 -39.02
CA GLN A 489 -15.72 -35.85 -40.45
C GLN A 489 -16.53 -37.15 -40.67
N PRO A 490 -17.84 -37.07 -40.97
CA PRO A 490 -18.64 -38.25 -41.27
C PRO A 490 -18.17 -38.97 -42.55
N PRO A 491 -18.35 -40.30 -42.67
CA PRO A 491 -18.07 -41.02 -43.90
C PRO A 491 -18.80 -40.40 -45.10
N GLY A 492 -18.03 -40.08 -46.16
CA GLY A 492 -18.57 -39.52 -47.41
C GLY A 492 -18.71 -37.99 -47.45
N LEU A 493 -18.21 -37.25 -46.45
CA LEU A 493 -18.08 -35.79 -46.50
C LEU A 493 -16.62 -35.38 -46.34
N SER A 494 -16.17 -34.36 -47.09
CA SER A 494 -14.81 -33.81 -46.99
C SER A 494 -14.68 -32.74 -45.89
N ASP A 495 -15.80 -32.13 -45.50
CA ASP A 495 -15.83 -31.05 -44.51
C ASP A 495 -15.96 -31.61 -43.08
N VAL A 496 -15.26 -30.99 -42.13
CA VAL A 496 -15.45 -31.22 -40.69
C VAL A 496 -16.79 -30.61 -40.26
N LEU A 497 -17.64 -31.43 -39.63
CA LEU A 497 -18.91 -31.00 -39.06
C LEU A 497 -18.83 -30.88 -37.53
N ALA A 498 -19.61 -29.95 -36.99
CA ALA A 498 -19.94 -29.86 -35.58
C ALA A 498 -21.39 -30.34 -35.39
N GLY A 499 -21.61 -31.23 -34.42
CA GLY A 499 -22.91 -31.61 -33.92
C GLY A 499 -23.24 -30.78 -32.67
N LEU A 500 -24.25 -29.92 -32.75
CA LEU A 500 -24.70 -29.04 -31.68
C LEU A 500 -25.97 -29.59 -31.03
N GLU A 501 -26.05 -29.51 -29.71
CA GLU A 501 -27.32 -29.60 -28.98
C GLU A 501 -27.86 -28.20 -28.74
N LEU A 502 -28.98 -27.88 -29.39
CA LEU A 502 -29.64 -26.58 -29.35
C LEU A 502 -30.38 -26.37 -28.03
N GLU A 503 -30.44 -25.11 -27.58
CA GLU A 503 -31.22 -24.72 -26.40
C GLU A 503 -32.73 -24.98 -26.63
N ASP A 504 -33.23 -24.57 -27.79
CA ASP A 504 -34.63 -24.71 -28.20
C ASP A 504 -34.84 -25.82 -29.24
N GLU A 505 -36.04 -26.39 -29.28
CA GLU A 505 -36.41 -27.36 -30.31
C GLU A 505 -36.58 -26.67 -31.67
N CYS A 506 -35.96 -27.22 -32.72
CA CYS A 506 -36.04 -26.68 -34.08
C CYS A 506 -36.57 -27.72 -35.07
N ALA A 507 -37.45 -27.29 -35.98
CA ALA A 507 -38.00 -28.15 -37.03
C ALA A 507 -36.88 -28.62 -37.98
N GLY A 508 -36.72 -29.93 -38.12
CA GLY A 508 -35.67 -30.55 -38.95
C GLY A 508 -34.42 -30.99 -38.19
N CYS A 509 -34.31 -30.69 -36.89
CA CYS A 509 -33.23 -31.19 -36.04
C CYS A 509 -33.46 -32.66 -35.62
N THR A 510 -32.38 -33.37 -35.31
CA THR A 510 -32.40 -34.79 -34.92
C THR A 510 -32.22 -34.95 -33.40
N ASP A 511 -31.90 -36.15 -32.94
CA ASP A 511 -31.62 -36.53 -31.55
C ASP A 511 -30.12 -36.90 -31.33
N GLY A 512 -29.26 -36.40 -32.21
CA GLY A 512 -27.82 -36.70 -32.26
C GLY A 512 -27.45 -37.71 -33.35
N THR A 513 -28.40 -38.07 -34.20
CA THR A 513 -28.20 -38.92 -35.39
C THR A 513 -27.97 -38.11 -36.66
N PHE A 514 -27.04 -38.54 -37.50
CA PHE A 514 -26.77 -37.96 -38.82
C PHE A 514 -26.57 -39.09 -39.84
N ARG A 515 -27.35 -39.08 -40.92
CA ARG A 515 -27.36 -40.13 -41.97
C ARG A 515 -27.47 -41.58 -41.44
N GLY A 516 -28.27 -41.78 -40.38
CA GLY A 516 -28.49 -43.10 -39.78
C GLY A 516 -27.43 -43.54 -38.76
N THR A 517 -26.35 -42.77 -38.58
CA THR A 517 -25.32 -43.02 -37.57
C THR A 517 -25.51 -42.09 -36.38
N ARG A 518 -25.42 -42.61 -35.15
CA ARG A 518 -25.48 -41.80 -33.92
C ARG A 518 -24.09 -41.26 -33.57
N TYR A 519 -23.98 -39.95 -33.36
CA TYR A 519 -22.73 -39.29 -32.97
C TYR A 519 -22.77 -38.76 -31.53
N PHE A 520 -23.94 -38.37 -31.04
CA PHE A 520 -24.19 -38.02 -29.64
C PHE A 520 -25.66 -38.31 -29.29
N THR A 521 -26.08 -38.04 -28.06
CA THR A 521 -27.46 -38.24 -27.60
C THR A 521 -27.98 -36.97 -26.95
N CYS A 522 -29.14 -36.49 -27.39
CA CYS A 522 -29.88 -35.38 -26.80
C CYS A 522 -31.39 -35.59 -26.98
N ALA A 523 -32.22 -34.64 -26.52
CA ALA A 523 -33.65 -34.70 -26.73
C ALA A 523 -34.03 -34.61 -28.22
N LEU A 524 -35.17 -35.16 -28.59
CA LEU A 524 -35.68 -35.12 -29.97
C LEU A 524 -35.81 -33.66 -30.44
N LYS A 525 -35.40 -33.38 -31.69
CA LYS A 525 -35.41 -32.04 -32.31
C LYS A 525 -34.42 -31.02 -31.71
N LYS A 526 -33.39 -31.48 -31.01
CA LYS A 526 -32.34 -30.61 -30.46
C LYS A 526 -30.96 -30.79 -31.09
N ALA A 527 -30.73 -31.79 -31.95
CA ALA A 527 -29.44 -31.94 -32.61
C ALA A 527 -29.38 -31.28 -33.98
N LEU A 528 -28.36 -30.46 -34.21
CA LEU A 528 -28.06 -29.81 -35.48
C LEU A 528 -26.63 -30.14 -35.91
N PHE A 529 -26.43 -30.57 -37.17
CA PHE A 529 -25.11 -30.80 -37.75
C PHE A 529 -24.79 -29.73 -38.79
N VAL A 530 -23.73 -28.96 -38.56
CA VAL A 530 -23.28 -27.88 -39.45
C VAL A 530 -21.79 -27.97 -39.71
N LYS A 531 -21.30 -27.31 -40.77
CA LYS A 531 -19.86 -27.22 -41.01
C LYS A 531 -19.23 -26.44 -39.85
N LEU A 532 -18.09 -26.90 -39.32
CA LEU A 532 -17.44 -26.25 -38.17
C LEU A 532 -17.17 -24.76 -38.41
N LYS A 533 -16.82 -24.40 -39.66
CA LYS A 533 -16.63 -23.01 -40.12
C LYS A 533 -17.86 -22.11 -40.05
N SER A 534 -19.06 -22.68 -39.89
CA SER A 534 -20.32 -21.94 -39.74
C SER A 534 -20.65 -21.64 -38.28
N CYS A 535 -19.92 -22.23 -37.33
CA CYS A 535 -20.09 -21.99 -35.91
C CYS A 535 -19.23 -20.80 -35.47
N ARG A 536 -19.74 -19.99 -34.55
CA ARG A 536 -19.00 -18.93 -33.85
C ARG A 536 -19.16 -19.13 -32.35
N PRO A 537 -18.25 -18.62 -31.51
CA PRO A 537 -18.49 -18.57 -30.08
C PRO A 537 -19.80 -17.82 -29.81
N ASP A 538 -20.62 -18.35 -28.92
CA ASP A 538 -21.90 -17.73 -28.57
C ASP A 538 -21.67 -16.29 -28.08
N SER A 539 -22.16 -15.32 -28.84
CA SER A 539 -21.97 -13.90 -28.58
C SER A 539 -22.58 -13.45 -27.25
N ARG A 540 -23.56 -14.18 -26.72
CA ARG A 540 -24.18 -13.93 -25.40
C ARG A 540 -23.21 -14.21 -24.25
N PHE A 541 -22.17 -15.00 -24.50
CA PHE A 541 -21.20 -15.45 -23.51
C PHE A 541 -19.76 -15.06 -23.88
N ALA A 542 -19.55 -14.09 -24.76
CA ALA A 542 -18.23 -13.62 -25.16
C ALA A 542 -17.35 -13.15 -23.96
N SER A 543 -17.96 -12.85 -22.81
CA SER A 543 -17.28 -12.52 -21.55
C SER A 543 -16.81 -13.75 -20.73
N LEU A 544 -17.32 -14.96 -21.02
CA LEU A 544 -17.09 -16.19 -20.25
C LEU A 544 -15.96 -17.07 -20.81
N GLN A 545 -15.23 -16.65 -21.86
CA GLN A 545 -14.07 -17.40 -22.33
C GLN A 545 -12.93 -17.36 -21.30
N PRO A 546 -12.49 -18.52 -20.76
CA PRO A 546 -11.38 -18.57 -19.85
C PRO A 546 -10.04 -18.44 -20.59
N VAL A 547 -9.26 -17.44 -20.17
CA VAL A 547 -7.79 -17.28 -20.26
C VAL A 547 -7.14 -17.06 -21.63
N SER A 548 -6.91 -15.78 -21.97
CA SER A 548 -5.63 -15.29 -22.52
C SER A 548 -5.38 -13.87 -21.98
N ASN A 549 -4.14 -13.60 -21.53
CA ASN A 549 -3.64 -12.39 -20.83
C ASN A 549 -4.56 -11.14 -20.85
N GLN A 550 -5.02 -10.67 -19.68
CA GLN A 550 -5.73 -9.38 -19.56
C GLN A 550 -4.92 -8.20 -20.13
N ILE A 551 -3.59 -8.28 -20.05
CA ILE A 551 -2.65 -7.32 -20.64
C ILE A 551 -2.69 -7.37 -22.19
N GLU A 552 -2.90 -8.54 -22.79
CA GLU A 552 -3.02 -8.67 -24.25
C GLU A 552 -4.37 -8.18 -24.77
N ARG A 553 -5.40 -8.12 -23.92
CA ARG A 553 -6.68 -7.51 -24.33
C ARG A 553 -6.60 -6.00 -24.52
N CYS A 554 -5.73 -5.31 -23.77
CA CYS A 554 -5.37 -3.92 -24.08
C CYS A 554 -4.79 -3.77 -25.50
N ASN A 555 -4.28 -4.87 -26.07
CA ASN A 555 -3.77 -4.95 -27.44
C ASN A 555 -4.69 -5.69 -28.43
N SER A 556 -5.82 -6.24 -27.98
CA SER A 556 -6.75 -6.99 -28.83
C SER A 556 -7.62 -6.02 -29.62
N LEU A 557 -7.88 -6.34 -30.90
CA LEU A 557 -8.48 -5.52 -31.97
C LEU A 557 -9.75 -4.71 -31.60
N ALA A 558 -10.41 -4.98 -30.48
CA ALA A 558 -11.53 -4.20 -29.96
C ALA A 558 -11.12 -2.91 -29.22
N PHE A 559 -9.83 -2.71 -28.89
CA PHE A 559 -9.35 -1.59 -28.06
C PHE A 559 -8.18 -0.81 -28.68
N GLY A 560 -8.02 -0.87 -30.00
CA GLY A 560 -6.88 -0.25 -30.72
C GLY A 560 -6.63 1.23 -30.38
N GLY A 561 -7.62 1.95 -29.87
CA GLY A 561 -7.46 3.32 -29.38
C GLY A 561 -6.56 3.47 -28.13
N TYR A 562 -6.29 2.44 -27.34
CA TYR A 562 -5.48 2.50 -26.11
C TYR A 562 -4.06 1.94 -26.26
N LEU A 563 -3.66 1.60 -27.49
CA LEU A 563 -2.29 1.25 -27.80
C LEU A 563 -1.38 2.49 -27.66
N SER A 564 -0.20 2.32 -27.09
CA SER A 564 0.86 3.31 -27.17
C SER A 564 1.84 2.94 -28.27
N GLU A 565 2.19 3.93 -29.08
CA GLU A 565 3.18 3.82 -30.14
C GLU A 565 4.57 3.51 -29.57
N VAL A 566 5.45 3.00 -30.42
CA VAL A 566 6.89 2.90 -30.13
C VAL A 566 7.58 4.02 -30.90
N VAL A 567 8.40 4.80 -30.21
CA VAL A 567 9.10 5.95 -30.80
C VAL A 567 10.60 5.80 -30.57
N GLU A 568 11.32 5.52 -31.65
CA GLU A 568 12.78 5.32 -31.64
C GLU A 568 13.56 6.64 -31.50
N GLU A 569 12.97 7.76 -31.94
CA GLU A 569 13.64 9.06 -31.93
C GLU A 569 13.82 9.61 -30.51
N ASN A 570 15.03 10.07 -30.20
CA ASN A 570 15.33 10.74 -28.92
C ASN A 570 14.48 12.01 -28.79
N THR A 571 13.50 11.96 -27.90
CA THR A 571 12.51 13.03 -27.79
C THR A 571 12.77 13.86 -26.53
N PRO A 572 13.21 15.13 -26.62
CA PRO A 572 13.32 16.00 -25.46
C PRO A 572 11.93 16.35 -24.88
N PRO A 573 11.83 16.70 -23.59
CA PRO A 573 10.56 17.13 -23.00
C PRO A 573 10.09 18.46 -23.62
N LYS A 574 8.79 18.54 -23.95
CA LYS A 574 8.17 19.78 -24.43
C LYS A 574 7.69 20.60 -23.24
N MET A 575 8.11 21.86 -23.17
CA MET A 575 7.79 22.77 -22.06
C MET A 575 6.63 23.70 -22.39
N GLU A 576 6.07 24.33 -21.36
CA GLU A 576 5.05 25.38 -21.47
C GLU A 576 3.86 24.96 -22.36
N LYS A 577 3.41 25.81 -23.28
CA LYS A 577 2.18 25.61 -24.06
C LYS A 577 2.23 24.34 -24.94
N GLU A 578 3.37 24.06 -25.55
CA GLU A 578 3.52 22.91 -26.46
C GLU A 578 3.39 21.58 -25.72
N GLY A 579 3.99 21.48 -24.53
CA GLY A 579 3.85 20.28 -23.68
C GLY A 579 2.44 20.16 -23.11
N LEU A 580 1.83 21.29 -22.75
CA LEU A 580 0.52 21.35 -22.13
C LEU A 580 -0.59 20.78 -23.03
N GLU A 581 -0.60 21.15 -24.31
CA GLU A 581 -1.58 20.69 -25.31
C GLU A 581 -1.54 19.17 -25.51
N ILE A 582 -0.36 18.57 -25.37
CA ILE A 582 -0.15 17.13 -25.55
C ILE A 582 -0.49 16.37 -24.28
N MET A 583 -0.17 16.91 -23.11
CA MET A 583 -0.17 16.17 -21.85
C MET A 583 -1.48 16.27 -21.06
N ILE A 584 -2.31 17.31 -21.24
CA ILE A 584 -3.56 17.46 -20.46
C ILE A 584 -4.68 16.55 -20.98
N GLY A 585 -5.42 15.93 -20.05
CA GLY A 585 -6.75 15.40 -20.30
C GLY A 585 -7.00 14.06 -19.62
N LYS A 586 -8.20 13.52 -19.85
CA LYS A 586 -8.47 12.09 -19.64
C LYS A 586 -7.70 11.28 -20.68
N LYS A 587 -7.28 10.07 -20.31
CA LYS A 587 -6.44 9.20 -21.15
C LYS A 587 -5.11 9.89 -21.51
N LYS A 588 -4.50 10.52 -20.51
CA LYS A 588 -3.17 11.12 -20.59
C LYS A 588 -2.32 10.72 -19.39
N GLY A 589 -1.01 10.73 -19.57
CA GLY A 589 -0.04 10.17 -18.65
C GLY A 589 0.15 8.66 -18.82
N ILE A 590 0.66 8.01 -17.77
CA ILE A 590 0.94 6.58 -17.78
C ILE A 590 -0.28 5.83 -17.24
N GLN A 591 -0.78 4.86 -18.01
CA GLN A 591 -1.92 4.06 -17.60
C GLN A 591 -1.53 3.08 -16.48
N GLY A 592 -2.17 3.22 -15.32
CA GLY A 592 -1.93 2.32 -14.19
C GLY A 592 -2.66 0.98 -14.33
N HIS A 593 -2.06 -0.08 -13.80
CA HIS A 593 -2.63 -1.41 -13.73
C HIS A 593 -2.01 -2.23 -12.59
N TYR A 594 -2.87 -2.81 -11.73
CA TYR A 594 -2.49 -3.72 -10.64
C TYR A 594 -1.41 -3.16 -9.71
N ASN A 595 -1.76 -2.16 -8.89
CA ASN A 595 -0.86 -1.56 -7.90
C ASN A 595 0.41 -0.94 -8.51
N SER A 596 0.38 -0.49 -9.77
CA SER A 596 1.54 0.11 -10.45
C SER A 596 1.79 1.59 -10.12
N CYS A 597 0.94 2.24 -9.33
CA CYS A 597 0.98 3.70 -9.14
C CYS A 597 2.33 4.23 -8.64
N TYR A 598 3.05 3.46 -7.81
CA TYR A 598 4.42 3.79 -7.38
C TYR A 598 5.39 3.96 -8.56
N LEU A 599 5.25 3.15 -9.59
CA LEU A 599 6.08 3.16 -10.78
C LEU A 599 5.58 4.21 -11.79
N ASP A 600 4.28 4.26 -12.03
CA ASP A 600 3.65 5.19 -12.97
C ASP A 600 3.95 6.64 -12.57
N SER A 601 3.68 6.99 -11.30
CA SER A 601 3.85 8.35 -10.79
C SER A 601 5.31 8.75 -10.70
N THR A 602 6.21 7.83 -10.33
CA THR A 602 7.67 8.10 -10.29
C THR A 602 8.24 8.34 -11.68
N LEU A 603 7.90 7.49 -12.66
CA LEU A 603 8.34 7.68 -14.06
C LEU A 603 7.77 8.97 -14.66
N PHE A 604 6.51 9.29 -14.35
CA PHE A 604 5.91 10.55 -14.78
C PHE A 604 6.64 11.76 -14.17
N CYS A 605 6.95 11.74 -12.87
CA CYS A 605 7.74 12.79 -12.22
C CYS A 605 9.08 13.00 -12.93
N LEU A 606 9.84 11.93 -13.16
CA LEU A 606 11.22 12.00 -13.65
C LEU A 606 11.35 12.39 -15.13
N PHE A 607 10.40 11.99 -15.99
CA PHE A 607 10.59 12.08 -17.44
C PHE A 607 9.55 12.89 -18.20
N ALA A 608 8.39 13.23 -17.61
CA ALA A 608 7.34 13.93 -18.36
C ALA A 608 7.79 15.30 -18.87
N PHE A 609 8.38 16.11 -18.00
CA PHE A 609 8.82 17.48 -18.30
C PHE A 609 10.27 17.77 -17.89
N SER A 610 10.95 16.84 -17.22
CA SER A 610 12.36 16.96 -16.86
C SER A 610 13.24 16.17 -17.83
N SER A 611 14.43 16.70 -18.07
CA SER A 611 15.52 16.03 -18.80
C SER A 611 16.70 15.69 -17.90
N ALA A 612 16.54 15.78 -16.57
CA ALA A 612 17.66 15.65 -15.61
C ALA A 612 18.32 14.26 -15.67
N LEU A 613 17.57 13.24 -16.09
CA LEU A 613 18.02 11.84 -16.17
C LEU A 613 18.04 11.30 -17.61
N ASP A 614 17.94 12.17 -18.63
CA ASP A 614 17.92 11.72 -20.02
C ASP A 614 19.25 11.09 -20.45
N THR A 615 20.35 11.44 -19.80
CA THR A 615 21.65 10.78 -19.98
C THR A 615 21.59 9.28 -19.69
N VAL A 616 20.75 8.85 -18.73
CA VAL A 616 20.53 7.44 -18.40
C VAL A 616 19.87 6.68 -19.57
N LEU A 617 18.95 7.33 -20.28
CA LEU A 617 18.26 6.77 -21.46
C LEU A 617 19.17 6.67 -22.69
N LEU A 618 20.29 7.39 -22.69
CA LEU A 618 21.20 7.54 -23.82
C LEU A 618 22.56 6.88 -23.62
N ARG A 619 22.92 6.45 -22.41
CA ARG A 619 24.21 5.83 -22.10
C ARG A 619 24.41 4.53 -22.89
N PRO A 620 25.46 4.39 -23.73
CA PRO A 620 25.73 3.13 -24.41
C PRO A 620 26.00 1.98 -23.42
N LYS A 621 25.66 0.75 -23.81
CA LYS A 621 25.97 -0.45 -23.00
C LYS A 621 27.48 -0.66 -22.93
N GLU A 622 27.99 -0.86 -21.72
CA GLU A 622 29.37 -1.20 -21.41
C GLU A 622 29.52 -2.70 -21.09
N LYS A 623 30.77 -3.17 -21.01
CA LYS A 623 31.08 -4.60 -20.79
C LYS A 623 30.68 -5.11 -19.40
N ASN A 624 30.61 -4.22 -18.43
CA ASN A 624 30.27 -4.50 -17.03
C ASN A 624 28.75 -4.47 -16.77
N ASP A 625 27.94 -4.00 -17.72
CA ASP A 625 26.49 -3.92 -17.58
C ASP A 625 25.82 -5.29 -17.59
N ILE A 626 24.68 -5.39 -16.91
CA ILE A 626 23.94 -6.65 -16.80
C ILE A 626 23.29 -7.06 -18.13
N GLU A 627 22.81 -8.30 -18.20
CA GLU A 627 22.16 -8.87 -19.39
C GLU A 627 20.98 -7.99 -19.85
N TYR A 628 20.11 -7.60 -18.92
CA TYR A 628 18.88 -6.85 -19.16
C TYR A 628 19.07 -5.34 -19.38
N TYR A 629 20.30 -4.82 -19.36
CA TYR A 629 20.57 -3.37 -19.50
C TYR A 629 19.95 -2.79 -20.78
N SER A 630 20.27 -3.38 -21.94
CA SER A 630 19.81 -2.86 -23.24
C SER A 630 18.30 -2.98 -23.39
N GLU A 631 17.72 -4.12 -23.00
CA GLU A 631 16.27 -4.34 -23.05
C GLU A 631 15.53 -3.31 -22.18
N THR A 632 16.04 -3.03 -20.98
CA THR A 632 15.43 -2.06 -20.07
C THR A 632 15.56 -0.63 -20.58
N GLN A 633 16.76 -0.25 -21.04
CA GLN A 633 17.00 1.09 -21.56
C GLN A 633 16.15 1.36 -22.81
N GLU A 634 16.10 0.41 -23.74
CA GLU A 634 15.32 0.52 -24.96
C GLU A 634 13.83 0.61 -24.64
N LEU A 635 13.30 -0.28 -23.79
CA LEU A 635 11.92 -0.23 -23.32
C LEU A 635 11.57 1.12 -22.68
N LEU A 636 12.41 1.60 -21.76
CA LEU A 636 12.18 2.84 -21.02
C LEU A 636 12.23 4.04 -21.97
N ARG A 637 13.18 4.08 -22.91
CA ARG A 637 13.30 5.17 -23.88
C ARG A 637 12.20 5.14 -24.93
N THR A 638 12.06 4.05 -25.68
CA THR A 638 11.31 4.02 -26.94
C THR A 638 9.85 3.65 -26.76
N GLU A 639 9.50 2.87 -25.73
CA GLU A 639 8.11 2.45 -25.50
C GLU A 639 7.43 3.20 -24.34
N ILE A 640 8.18 3.92 -23.50
CA ILE A 640 7.65 4.63 -22.33
C ILE A 640 7.89 6.14 -22.44
N VAL A 641 9.13 6.61 -22.36
CA VAL A 641 9.45 8.05 -22.25
C VAL A 641 9.16 8.81 -23.54
N ASN A 642 9.62 8.33 -24.69
CA ASN A 642 9.36 9.01 -25.96
C ASN A 642 7.86 9.07 -26.31
N PRO A 643 7.07 7.96 -26.19
CA PRO A 643 5.63 8.02 -26.42
C PRO A 643 4.91 8.93 -25.43
N LEU A 644 5.34 8.96 -24.16
CA LEU A 644 4.80 9.90 -23.17
C LEU A 644 5.00 11.35 -23.63
N ARG A 645 6.20 11.72 -24.07
CA ARG A 645 6.52 13.10 -24.48
C ARG A 645 5.86 13.53 -25.80
N ILE A 646 5.63 12.61 -26.74
CA ILE A 646 5.03 12.91 -28.05
C ILE A 646 3.50 12.89 -28.00
N TYR A 647 2.92 11.85 -27.41
CA TYR A 647 1.49 11.58 -27.47
C TYR A 647 0.76 11.89 -26.16
N GLY A 648 1.52 12.09 -25.08
CA GLY A 648 0.98 12.31 -23.75
C GLY A 648 0.36 11.07 -23.13
N TYR A 649 0.66 9.86 -23.63
CA TYR A 649 0.03 8.63 -23.15
C TYR A 649 0.93 7.40 -23.31
N VAL A 650 0.94 6.53 -22.30
CA VAL A 650 1.62 5.21 -22.31
C VAL A 650 0.67 4.14 -21.79
N CYS A 651 0.57 3.02 -22.50
CA CYS A 651 -0.33 1.94 -22.09
C CYS A 651 0.30 1.06 -21.00
N ALA A 652 -0.55 0.47 -20.15
CA ALA A 652 -0.13 -0.36 -19.01
C ALA A 652 0.67 -1.60 -19.43
N THR A 653 0.56 -2.02 -20.69
CA THR A 653 1.30 -3.18 -21.20
C THR A 653 2.80 -2.93 -21.25
N LYS A 654 3.24 -1.71 -21.56
CA LYS A 654 4.66 -1.31 -21.59
C LYS A 654 5.22 -1.25 -20.18
N ILE A 655 4.43 -0.72 -19.26
CA ILE A 655 4.72 -0.71 -17.83
C ILE A 655 4.85 -2.13 -17.28
N MET A 656 3.95 -3.04 -17.67
CA MET A 656 4.02 -4.44 -17.26
C MET A 656 5.24 -5.17 -17.83
N LYS A 657 5.71 -4.83 -19.05
CA LYS A 657 7.01 -5.32 -19.55
C LYS A 657 8.15 -4.91 -18.61
N LEU A 658 8.17 -3.65 -18.17
CA LEU A 658 9.20 -3.15 -17.25
C LEU A 658 9.12 -3.88 -15.90
N ARG A 659 7.92 -4.04 -15.33
CA ARG A 659 7.69 -4.79 -14.09
C ARG A 659 8.15 -6.25 -14.18
N LYS A 660 7.98 -6.90 -15.34
CA LYS A 660 8.50 -8.25 -15.58
C LYS A 660 10.03 -8.29 -15.62
N ILE A 661 10.69 -7.24 -16.09
CA ILE A 661 12.17 -7.16 -16.04
C ILE A 661 12.63 -6.96 -14.59
N LEU A 662 11.98 -6.06 -13.83
CA LEU A 662 12.28 -5.84 -12.41
C LEU A 662 12.15 -7.14 -11.59
N GLU A 663 11.06 -7.90 -11.79
CA GLU A 663 10.85 -9.21 -11.13
C GLU A 663 11.89 -10.27 -11.55
N LYS A 664 12.47 -10.18 -12.75
CA LYS A 664 13.56 -11.11 -13.14
C LYS A 664 14.86 -10.79 -12.42
N VAL A 665 15.14 -9.51 -12.18
CA VAL A 665 16.36 -9.05 -11.49
C VAL A 665 16.26 -9.31 -9.99
N GLU A 666 15.11 -8.99 -9.40
CA GLU A 666 14.81 -9.29 -8.00
C GLU A 666 13.63 -10.27 -7.90
N ALA A 667 13.94 -11.56 -7.94
CA ALA A 667 12.95 -12.62 -7.97
C ALA A 667 12.14 -12.73 -6.68
N ALA A 668 10.82 -12.89 -6.81
CA ALA A 668 9.88 -13.04 -5.69
C ALA A 668 9.76 -11.79 -4.80
N SER A 669 10.10 -10.64 -5.36
CA SER A 669 9.83 -9.33 -4.79
C SER A 669 8.34 -8.98 -4.92
N GLY A 670 7.61 -9.48 -5.92
CA GLY A 670 6.22 -9.08 -6.14
C GLY A 670 6.08 -7.80 -6.96
N PHE A 671 7.14 -7.42 -7.70
CA PHE A 671 7.14 -6.30 -8.65
C PHE A 671 6.05 -6.36 -9.69
N THR A 672 5.38 -7.49 -9.94
CA THR A 672 4.30 -7.60 -10.94
C THR A 672 2.88 -7.52 -10.37
N SER A 673 2.70 -7.57 -9.05
CA SER A 673 1.38 -7.67 -8.39
C SER A 673 1.18 -6.72 -7.21
N GLU A 674 2.24 -6.43 -6.46
CA GLU A 674 2.15 -5.65 -5.22
C GLU A 674 2.43 -4.17 -5.46
N GLU A 675 1.94 -3.33 -4.55
CA GLU A 675 2.39 -1.96 -4.41
C GLU A 675 3.77 -1.98 -3.73
N LYS A 676 4.73 -1.23 -4.28
CA LYS A 676 6.09 -1.10 -3.76
C LYS A 676 6.40 0.34 -3.41
N ASP A 677 7.49 0.55 -2.67
CA ASP A 677 7.96 1.88 -2.38
C ASP A 677 8.80 2.43 -3.56
N PRO A 678 8.64 3.71 -3.93
CA PRO A 678 9.42 4.35 -5.00
C PRO A 678 10.94 4.20 -4.86
N GLU A 679 11.49 4.21 -3.65
CA GLU A 679 12.92 3.99 -3.39
C GLU A 679 13.38 2.58 -3.78
N GLU A 680 12.58 1.55 -3.54
CA GLU A 680 12.89 0.17 -3.90
C GLU A 680 12.98 0.06 -5.42
N PHE A 681 11.98 0.63 -6.10
CA PHE A 681 11.97 0.73 -7.57
C PHE A 681 13.18 1.49 -8.12
N LEU A 682 13.48 2.68 -7.58
CA LEU A 682 14.59 3.51 -8.06
C LEU A 682 15.94 2.85 -7.82
N ASN A 683 16.13 2.17 -6.68
CA ASN A 683 17.36 1.44 -6.40
C ASN A 683 17.58 0.34 -7.43
N ILE A 684 16.59 -0.52 -7.70
CA ILE A 684 16.78 -1.60 -8.68
C ILE A 684 16.99 -1.05 -10.08
N LEU A 685 16.20 -0.06 -10.49
CA LEU A 685 16.31 0.51 -11.83
C LEU A 685 17.67 1.20 -12.03
N PHE A 686 18.09 2.05 -11.09
CA PHE A 686 19.30 2.87 -11.25
C PHE A 686 20.57 2.14 -10.83
N HIS A 687 20.57 1.43 -9.71
CA HIS A 687 21.76 0.75 -9.21
C HIS A 687 21.97 -0.60 -9.90
N ASP A 688 20.96 -1.48 -9.88
CA ASP A 688 21.16 -2.88 -10.30
C ASP A 688 21.09 -3.05 -11.82
N ILE A 689 20.16 -2.35 -12.49
CA ILE A 689 19.92 -2.52 -13.91
C ILE A 689 20.72 -1.54 -14.76
N LEU A 690 20.49 -0.23 -14.58
CA LEU A 690 21.05 0.80 -15.47
C LEU A 690 22.42 1.31 -15.02
N ARG A 691 22.89 0.92 -13.82
CA ARG A 691 24.19 1.31 -13.25
C ARG A 691 24.47 2.81 -13.40
N VAL A 692 23.51 3.62 -12.98
CA VAL A 692 23.57 5.08 -13.01
C VAL A 692 24.62 5.55 -12.01
N GLU A 693 25.42 6.54 -12.40
CA GLU A 693 26.31 7.21 -11.46
C GLU A 693 25.47 7.79 -10.31
N PRO A 694 25.83 7.54 -9.04
CA PRO A 694 25.07 8.01 -7.89
C PRO A 694 24.76 9.51 -8.00
N LEU A 695 23.47 9.86 -7.93
CA LEU A 695 23.03 11.24 -8.12
C LEU A 695 23.57 12.18 -7.03
N LEU A 696 23.83 11.65 -5.84
CA LEU A 696 24.28 12.38 -4.66
C LEU A 696 25.57 11.77 -4.11
N LYS A 697 26.56 12.64 -3.89
CA LYS A 697 27.79 12.34 -3.17
C LYS A 697 27.83 13.14 -1.88
N ILE A 698 27.62 12.48 -0.74
CA ILE A 698 27.47 13.12 0.57
C ILE A 698 28.63 12.72 1.47
N ARG A 699 29.22 13.68 2.17
CA ARG A 699 30.29 13.45 3.15
C ARG A 699 29.82 13.84 4.54
N SER A 700 29.99 12.93 5.50
CA SER A 700 29.96 13.25 6.93
C SER A 700 31.35 13.73 7.36
N ALA A 701 31.45 14.72 8.23
CA ALA A 701 32.73 15.32 8.60
C ALA A 701 33.84 14.29 8.92
N GLY A 702 34.91 14.32 8.12
CA GLY A 702 36.08 13.45 8.25
C GLY A 702 35.90 12.00 7.75
N GLN A 703 34.74 11.64 7.21
CA GLN A 703 34.45 10.31 6.68
C GLN A 703 34.65 10.23 5.16
N LYS A 704 34.65 9.00 4.62
CA LYS A 704 34.60 8.77 3.18
C LYS A 704 33.28 9.32 2.60
N VAL A 705 33.31 9.67 1.32
CA VAL A 705 32.12 10.06 0.57
C VAL A 705 31.18 8.84 0.49
N GLN A 706 29.90 9.08 0.70
CA GLN A 706 28.83 8.10 0.58
C GLN A 706 27.99 8.44 -0.66
N ASP A 707 27.68 7.40 -1.40
CA ASP A 707 26.97 7.48 -2.67
C ASP A 707 25.51 7.05 -2.48
N CYS A 708 24.58 7.86 -2.98
CA CYS A 708 23.15 7.54 -2.94
C CYS A 708 22.39 8.23 -4.09
N ASN A 709 21.18 7.76 -4.39
CA ASN A 709 20.33 8.33 -5.46
C ASN A 709 19.29 9.33 -4.93
N PHE A 710 19.03 9.30 -3.62
CA PHE A 710 18.06 10.16 -2.95
C PHE A 710 18.48 10.34 -1.48
N TYR A 711 17.97 11.39 -0.85
CA TYR A 711 18.27 11.72 0.54
C TYR A 711 17.02 11.65 1.40
N GLN A 712 17.06 10.86 2.47
CA GLN A 712 16.02 10.81 3.50
C GLN A 712 16.28 11.88 4.55
N ILE A 713 15.27 12.72 4.81
CA ILE A 713 15.32 13.69 5.91
C ILE A 713 15.23 12.94 7.24
N PHE A 714 16.21 13.17 8.12
CA PHE A 714 16.25 12.67 9.48
C PHE A 714 16.39 13.84 10.47
N MET A 715 15.41 13.98 11.35
CA MET A 715 15.45 15.01 12.40
C MET A 715 14.49 14.70 13.53
N GLU A 716 14.74 15.35 14.65
CA GLU A 716 13.77 15.50 15.73
C GLU A 716 12.79 16.62 15.39
N LYS A 717 11.52 16.43 15.75
CA LYS A 717 10.48 17.43 15.49
C LYS A 717 10.76 18.69 16.31
N ASN A 718 10.97 19.82 15.63
CA ASN A 718 10.99 21.11 16.29
C ASN A 718 9.56 21.62 16.47
N GLU A 719 9.02 21.52 17.69
CA GLU A 719 7.65 21.93 18.00
C GLU A 719 7.37 23.43 17.75
N LYS A 720 8.42 24.26 17.69
CA LYS A 720 8.27 25.71 17.45
C LYS A 720 7.91 26.05 16.00
N VAL A 721 8.09 25.12 15.07
CA VAL A 721 7.84 25.37 13.65
C VAL A 721 6.56 24.67 13.22
N GLY A 722 5.55 25.46 12.88
CA GLY A 722 4.25 24.97 12.43
C GLY A 722 4.34 24.22 11.10
N VAL A 723 4.64 24.93 10.02
CA VAL A 723 4.82 24.36 8.67
C VAL A 723 6.27 24.56 8.23
N PRO A 724 7.10 23.51 8.20
CA PRO A 724 8.48 23.63 7.76
C PRO A 724 8.57 23.66 6.22
N THR A 725 9.58 24.38 5.73
CA THR A 725 9.97 24.35 4.31
C THR A 725 10.99 23.24 4.05
N ILE A 726 11.07 22.73 2.82
CA ILE A 726 12.09 21.73 2.46
C ILE A 726 13.51 22.28 2.62
N GLN A 727 13.75 23.57 2.36
CA GLN A 727 15.02 24.23 2.68
C GLN A 727 15.41 24.06 4.16
N GLN A 728 14.48 24.37 5.07
CA GLN A 728 14.72 24.20 6.52
C GLN A 728 14.92 22.73 6.87
N LEU A 729 14.09 21.83 6.31
CA LEU A 729 14.18 20.42 6.62
C LEU A 729 15.53 19.82 6.21
N LEU A 730 16.00 20.17 5.00
CA LEU A 730 17.29 19.73 4.48
C LEU A 730 18.44 20.29 5.33
N GLU A 731 18.41 21.59 5.64
CA GLU A 731 19.43 22.23 6.47
C GLU A 731 19.52 21.58 7.87
N TRP A 732 18.40 21.40 8.56
CA TRP A 732 18.39 20.75 9.89
C TRP A 732 18.93 19.33 9.82
N SER A 733 18.51 18.55 8.82
CA SER A 733 18.97 17.17 8.62
C SER A 733 20.49 17.12 8.41
N PHE A 734 21.02 18.00 7.54
CA PHE A 734 22.46 18.09 7.27
C PHE A 734 23.26 18.57 8.49
N ILE A 735 22.75 19.54 9.25
CA ILE A 735 23.42 20.04 10.46
C ILE A 735 23.43 18.97 11.57
N ASN A 736 22.31 18.28 11.78
CA ASN A 736 22.17 17.26 12.81
C ASN A 736 23.14 16.10 12.58
N SER A 737 23.23 15.63 11.33
CA SER A 737 24.11 14.54 10.91
C SER A 737 25.51 15.00 10.45
N ASN A 738 25.81 16.30 10.53
CA ASN A 738 27.10 16.89 10.13
C ASN A 738 27.54 16.52 8.69
N LEU A 739 26.61 16.68 7.75
CA LEU A 739 26.77 16.32 6.34
C LEU A 739 27.04 17.53 5.46
N LYS A 740 27.73 17.29 4.35
CA LYS A 740 27.89 18.21 3.21
C LYS A 740 27.82 17.44 1.90
N PHE A 741 27.41 18.12 0.83
CA PHE A 741 27.53 17.60 -0.53
C PHE A 741 28.98 17.75 -0.99
N ALA A 742 29.61 16.65 -1.43
CA ALA A 742 30.96 16.66 -1.96
C ALA A 742 31.02 17.36 -3.33
N GLU A 743 29.95 17.28 -4.11
CA GLU A 743 29.76 17.99 -5.37
C GLU A 743 28.29 18.41 -5.54
N ALA A 744 28.04 19.34 -6.45
CA ALA A 744 26.69 19.83 -6.72
C ALA A 744 25.88 18.80 -7.52
N PRO A 745 24.74 18.30 -7.00
CA PRO A 745 23.93 17.32 -7.70
C PRO A 745 23.19 17.94 -8.89
N SER A 746 23.11 17.21 -10.00
CA SER A 746 22.29 17.58 -11.16
C SER A 746 20.80 17.34 -10.91
N CYS A 747 20.49 16.27 -10.17
CA CYS A 747 19.16 15.86 -9.75
C CYS A 747 19.21 15.51 -8.25
N LEU A 748 18.34 16.12 -7.45
CA LEU A 748 18.25 15.90 -6.00
C LEU A 748 16.83 15.46 -5.65
N ILE A 749 16.71 14.19 -5.24
CA ILE A 749 15.46 13.59 -4.77
C ILE A 749 15.49 13.54 -3.25
N ILE A 750 14.51 14.15 -2.58
CA ILE A 750 14.42 14.25 -1.13
C ILE A 750 13.18 13.51 -0.64
N GLN A 751 13.35 12.50 0.22
CA GLN A 751 12.25 11.82 0.89
C GLN A 751 11.83 12.59 2.15
N MET A 752 10.52 12.76 2.30
CA MET A 752 9.91 13.47 3.43
C MET A 752 9.97 12.62 4.71
N PRO A 753 10.02 13.24 5.90
CA PRO A 753 10.11 12.52 7.18
C PRO A 753 8.77 11.86 7.54
N ARG A 754 8.57 10.63 7.03
CA ARG A 754 7.41 9.76 7.31
C ARG A 754 7.89 8.48 7.99
N PHE A 755 7.08 7.95 8.91
CA PHE A 755 7.37 6.70 9.60
C PHE A 755 6.20 5.73 9.42
N GLY A 756 6.22 4.96 8.33
CA GLY A 756 5.11 4.09 7.94
C GLY A 756 3.92 4.87 7.37
N LYS A 757 2.77 4.19 7.24
CA LYS A 757 1.57 4.74 6.56
C LYS A 757 0.83 5.78 7.39
N ASP A 758 0.81 5.61 8.72
CA ASP A 758 -0.05 6.41 9.61
C ASP A 758 0.66 7.60 10.25
N PHE A 759 1.99 7.67 10.17
CA PHE A 759 2.76 8.70 10.88
C PHE A 759 3.50 9.63 9.91
N LYS A 760 3.00 10.88 9.86
CA LYS A 760 3.67 12.02 9.23
C LYS A 760 4.23 12.90 10.33
N LEU A 761 5.53 13.24 10.28
CA LEU A 761 6.15 14.09 11.31
C LEU A 761 5.51 15.49 11.37
N PHE A 762 5.13 16.01 10.20
CA PHE A 762 4.44 17.29 10.02
C PHE A 762 3.12 17.08 9.27
N LYS A 763 2.06 17.79 9.69
CA LYS A 763 0.74 17.74 9.03
C LYS A 763 0.76 18.38 7.64
N LYS A 764 1.56 19.45 7.48
CA LYS A 764 1.82 20.12 6.21
C LYS A 764 3.32 20.36 6.07
N ILE A 765 3.84 20.26 4.86
CA ILE A 765 5.22 20.63 4.50
C ILE A 765 5.13 21.59 3.32
N PHE A 766 5.91 22.67 3.35
CA PHE A 766 5.99 23.62 2.25
C PHE A 766 7.09 23.20 1.28
N PRO A 767 6.76 22.76 0.04
CA PRO A 767 7.77 22.39 -0.93
C PRO A 767 8.41 23.64 -1.53
N SER A 768 9.64 23.94 -1.09
CA SER A 768 10.41 25.09 -1.56
C SER A 768 10.55 25.05 -3.08
N LEU A 769 10.08 26.08 -3.80
CA LEU A 769 10.18 26.15 -5.27
C LEU A 769 11.63 26.22 -5.76
N GLU A 770 12.49 26.85 -4.96
CA GLU A 770 13.94 26.87 -5.15
C GLU A 770 14.61 26.36 -3.88
N LEU A 771 15.69 25.61 -4.06
CA LEU A 771 16.57 25.15 -2.99
C LEU A 771 17.94 25.79 -3.15
N ASN A 772 18.46 26.41 -2.09
CA ASN A 772 19.80 26.96 -2.08
C ASN A 772 20.73 25.99 -1.32
N ILE A 773 21.62 25.33 -2.06
CA ILE A 773 22.54 24.33 -1.51
C ILE A 773 23.96 24.87 -1.30
N THR A 774 24.20 26.16 -1.57
CA THR A 774 25.55 26.79 -1.48
C THR A 774 26.22 26.53 -0.14
N ASP A 775 25.46 26.64 0.95
CA ASP A 775 25.98 26.49 2.31
C ASP A 775 26.13 25.01 2.75
N LEU A 776 25.56 24.09 1.96
CA LEU A 776 25.61 22.64 2.15
C LEU A 776 26.70 21.98 1.31
N LEU A 777 27.32 22.69 0.37
CA LEU A 777 28.40 22.17 -0.48
C LEU A 777 29.77 22.30 0.18
N GLU A 778 30.61 21.30 -0.03
CA GLU A 778 32.05 21.39 0.21
C GLU A 778 32.73 22.25 -0.86
N ASP A 779 33.92 22.77 -0.54
CA ASP A 779 34.83 23.43 -1.48
C ASP A 779 34.16 24.53 -2.33
N THR A 780 33.21 25.25 -1.74
CA THR A 780 32.45 26.33 -2.40
C THR A 780 32.61 27.63 -1.61
N PRO A 781 32.90 28.77 -2.27
CA PRO A 781 32.93 30.07 -1.60
C PRO A 781 31.57 30.41 -0.98
N ARG A 782 31.55 30.77 0.31
CA ARG A 782 30.30 31.08 1.04
C ARG A 782 30.28 32.51 1.57
N GLN A 783 29.07 33.04 1.75
CA GLN A 783 28.89 34.41 2.23
C GLN A 783 28.88 34.52 3.76
N CYS A 784 29.72 35.40 4.29
CA CYS A 784 29.73 35.80 5.69
C CYS A 784 28.39 36.44 6.08
N ARG A 785 27.74 35.93 7.13
CA ARG A 785 26.41 36.40 7.56
C ARG A 785 26.37 37.82 8.10
N ILE A 786 27.52 38.40 8.47
CA ILE A 786 27.59 39.75 9.04
C ILE A 786 27.91 40.79 7.98
N CYS A 787 29.04 40.64 7.27
CA CYS A 787 29.52 41.66 6.33
C CYS A 787 29.25 41.34 4.86
N GLY A 788 28.77 40.14 4.54
CA GLY A 788 28.56 39.71 3.15
C GLY A 788 29.83 39.33 2.38
N GLY A 789 31.02 39.38 3.00
CA GLY A 789 32.29 38.95 2.39
C GLY A 789 32.50 37.43 2.39
N LEU A 790 33.70 36.96 2.04
CA LEU A 790 34.03 35.52 2.02
C LEU A 790 34.07 34.92 3.44
N ALA A 791 33.24 33.90 3.68
CA ALA A 791 33.28 33.13 4.91
C ALA A 791 34.49 32.18 4.93
N MET A 792 35.19 32.16 6.06
CA MET A 792 36.34 31.29 6.30
C MET A 792 36.06 30.30 7.44
N TYR A 793 35.05 30.56 8.26
CA TYR A 793 34.70 29.74 9.42
C TYR A 793 33.19 29.48 9.44
N GLU A 794 32.79 28.28 9.82
CA GLU A 794 31.42 27.92 10.15
C GLU A 794 31.32 27.47 11.61
N CYS A 795 30.19 27.77 12.26
CA CYS A 795 29.96 27.42 13.65
C CYS A 795 28.59 26.78 13.81
N ARG A 796 28.59 25.47 14.11
CA ARG A 796 27.36 24.70 14.36
C ARG A 796 26.61 25.23 15.57
N GLU A 797 27.30 25.52 16.66
CA GLU A 797 26.69 26.00 17.91
C GLU A 797 26.06 27.38 17.77
N CYS A 798 26.54 28.21 16.84
CA CYS A 798 25.88 29.46 16.53
C CYS A 798 24.54 29.25 15.81
N TYR A 799 24.25 28.08 15.22
CA TYR A 799 23.04 27.85 14.43
C TYR A 799 21.76 28.13 15.23
N ASP A 800 21.73 27.67 16.47
CA ASP A 800 20.62 27.83 17.41
C ASP A 800 20.50 29.25 17.98
N ASP A 801 21.46 30.13 17.66
CA ASP A 801 21.45 31.50 18.11
C ASP A 801 20.49 32.36 17.24
N PRO A 802 19.39 32.87 17.84
CA PRO A 802 18.39 33.63 17.10
C PRO A 802 18.85 35.05 16.75
N ASP A 803 19.86 35.59 17.44
CA ASP A 803 20.28 36.98 17.32
C ASP A 803 21.09 37.22 16.04
N ILE A 804 21.67 36.17 15.44
CA ILE A 804 22.43 36.27 14.19
C ILE A 804 21.73 35.50 13.08
N SER A 805 20.92 36.18 12.27
CA SER A 805 20.28 35.59 11.08
C SER A 805 19.59 34.25 11.40
N ALA A 806 18.58 34.28 12.28
CA ALA A 806 17.87 33.11 12.78
C ALA A 806 17.54 32.08 11.68
N GLY A 807 17.71 30.79 12.01
CA GLY A 807 17.40 29.66 11.10
C GLY A 807 18.39 29.43 9.96
N LYS A 808 19.35 30.33 9.71
CA LYS A 808 20.37 30.16 8.66
C LYS A 808 21.67 29.55 9.21
N ILE A 809 22.36 28.76 8.38
CA ILE A 809 23.72 28.28 8.65
C ILE A 809 24.66 29.46 8.95
N LYS A 810 25.42 29.35 10.03
CA LYS A 810 26.27 30.43 10.55
C LYS A 810 27.70 30.26 10.07
N GLN A 811 28.10 31.20 9.24
CA GLN A 811 29.43 31.24 8.68
C GLN A 811 29.89 32.68 8.56
N PHE A 812 31.17 32.89 8.81
CA PHE A 812 31.76 34.18 9.07
C PHE A 812 33.10 34.30 8.36
N CYS A 813 33.43 35.49 7.87
CA CYS A 813 34.79 35.82 7.52
C CYS A 813 35.66 35.82 8.78
N LYS A 814 36.99 35.82 8.63
CA LYS A 814 37.92 35.82 9.76
C LYS A 814 37.61 36.91 10.79
N THR A 815 37.41 38.15 10.34
CA THR A 815 37.12 39.30 11.24
C THR A 815 35.79 39.15 11.97
N CYS A 816 34.71 38.80 11.25
CA CYS A 816 33.40 38.63 11.86
C CYS A 816 33.35 37.42 12.80
N SER A 817 34.06 36.34 12.49
CA SER A 817 34.16 35.17 13.36
C SER A 817 34.75 35.56 14.72
N THR A 818 35.84 36.32 14.72
CA THR A 818 36.44 36.81 15.96
C THR A 818 35.46 37.67 16.75
N GLN A 819 34.76 38.62 16.11
CA GLN A 819 33.83 39.50 16.82
C GLN A 819 32.62 38.74 17.40
N VAL A 820 32.05 37.79 16.66
CA VAL A 820 30.93 36.97 17.13
C VAL A 820 31.34 36.12 18.33
N HIS A 821 32.50 35.48 18.26
CA HIS A 821 32.97 34.57 19.32
C HIS A 821 33.67 35.28 20.49
N LEU A 822 33.84 36.61 20.45
CA LEU A 822 34.19 37.40 21.64
C LEU A 822 32.97 37.65 22.56
N HIS A 823 31.75 37.41 22.07
CA HIS A 823 30.55 37.57 22.86
C HIS A 823 30.49 36.53 23.99
N PRO A 824 30.18 36.90 25.25
CA PRO A 824 30.22 35.98 26.39
C PRO A 824 29.43 34.69 26.21
N ARG A 825 28.27 34.74 25.54
CA ARG A 825 27.44 33.56 25.24
C ARG A 825 28.06 32.58 24.23
N ARG A 826 29.09 32.99 23.48
CA ARG A 826 29.67 32.27 22.34
C ARG A 826 31.17 32.01 22.48
N LEU A 827 31.77 32.42 23.60
CA LEU A 827 33.22 32.27 23.88
C LEU A 827 33.70 30.83 23.77
N ASN A 828 32.82 29.87 24.09
CA ASN A 828 33.15 28.44 24.11
C ASN A 828 32.73 27.69 22.85
N HIS A 829 32.15 28.37 21.85
CA HIS A 829 31.72 27.67 20.65
C HIS A 829 32.91 27.18 19.84
N SER A 830 32.85 25.93 19.40
CA SER A 830 33.79 25.36 18.44
C SER A 830 33.37 25.75 17.01
N TYR A 831 34.19 26.56 16.36
CA TYR A 831 34.02 26.94 14.95
C TYR A 831 35.16 26.38 14.11
N HIS A 832 34.82 25.86 12.93
CA HIS A 832 35.74 25.13 12.07
C HIS A 832 36.00 25.90 10.76
N PRO A 833 37.18 25.76 10.15
CA PRO A 833 37.44 26.34 8.85
C PRO A 833 36.50 25.75 7.78
N VAL A 834 35.95 26.61 6.92
CA VAL A 834 35.21 26.16 5.72
C VAL A 834 36.23 25.76 4.66
N SER A 835 36.03 24.62 4.00
CA SER A 835 36.91 24.20 2.91
C SER A 835 36.69 25.09 1.67
N LEU A 836 37.78 25.46 1.02
CA LEU A 836 37.80 26.46 -0.05
C LEU A 836 38.52 25.86 -1.27
N PRO A 837 38.07 26.13 -2.50
CA PRO A 837 38.70 25.60 -3.71
C PRO A 837 40.19 25.97 -3.78
N LYS A 838 41.03 25.02 -4.20
CA LYS A 838 42.49 25.22 -4.30
C LYS A 838 42.86 26.34 -5.29
N ASP A 839 42.03 26.52 -6.32
CA ASP A 839 42.16 27.55 -7.35
C ASP A 839 41.41 28.83 -6.97
N LEU A 840 41.60 29.32 -5.74
CA LEU A 840 41.20 30.68 -5.35
C LEU A 840 42.39 31.66 -5.44
N PRO A 841 42.89 32.05 -6.63
CA PRO A 841 43.84 33.15 -6.76
C PRO A 841 43.12 34.49 -6.96
N ASP A 842 43.50 35.50 -6.18
CA ASP A 842 43.42 36.95 -6.46
C ASP A 842 42.08 37.59 -6.88
N TRP A 843 40.92 36.94 -6.71
CA TRP A 843 39.64 37.62 -6.94
C TRP A 843 39.40 38.68 -5.86
N ASP A 844 39.31 39.94 -6.28
CA ASP A 844 39.04 41.06 -5.38
C ASP A 844 37.56 41.01 -4.92
N TRP A 845 37.29 40.19 -3.89
CA TRP A 845 35.94 39.92 -3.34
C TRP A 845 35.17 41.17 -2.92
N ARG A 846 35.84 42.31 -2.85
CA ARG A 846 35.22 43.61 -2.56
C ARG A 846 34.19 44.03 -3.63
N HIS A 847 34.23 43.44 -4.83
CA HIS A 847 33.34 43.80 -5.94
C HIS A 847 32.65 42.62 -6.64
N GLY A 848 32.96 41.36 -6.28
CA GLY A 848 32.39 40.16 -6.90
C GLY A 848 31.24 39.54 -6.09
N CYS A 849 30.17 39.14 -6.78
CA CYS A 849 29.08 38.36 -6.17
C CYS A 849 29.55 36.91 -5.91
N ILE A 850 29.34 36.38 -4.71
CA ILE A 850 29.65 34.99 -4.37
C ILE A 850 28.69 34.07 -5.16
N PRO A 851 29.20 33.05 -5.86
CA PRO A 851 28.35 32.17 -6.66
C PRO A 851 27.32 31.47 -5.78
N CYS A 852 26.05 31.57 -6.19
CA CYS A 852 24.93 30.94 -5.51
C CYS A 852 24.49 29.72 -6.31
N GLN A 853 24.53 28.55 -5.67
CA GLN A 853 24.06 27.30 -6.27
C GLN A 853 22.61 27.04 -5.86
N LYS A 854 21.73 27.11 -6.85
CA LYS A 854 20.29 26.91 -6.69
C LYS A 854 19.82 25.69 -7.49
N MET A 855 18.81 25.01 -6.97
CA MET A 855 18.06 23.97 -7.66
C MET A 855 16.59 24.34 -7.73
N GLU A 856 15.89 23.95 -8.80
CA GLU A 856 14.47 24.22 -9.00
C GLU A 856 13.63 22.96 -8.75
N LEU A 857 12.52 23.11 -8.03
CA LEU A 857 11.55 22.04 -7.84
C LEU A 857 10.84 21.77 -9.17
N PHE A 858 10.92 20.54 -9.66
CA PHE A 858 10.25 20.14 -10.91
C PHE A 858 9.14 19.10 -10.68
N ALA A 859 9.19 18.33 -9.60
CA ALA A 859 8.14 17.36 -9.29
C ALA A 859 7.99 17.08 -7.80
N VAL A 860 6.77 16.72 -7.39
CA VAL A 860 6.43 16.22 -6.05
C VAL A 860 5.61 14.94 -6.19
N LEU A 861 6.15 13.85 -5.68
CA LEU A 861 5.44 12.57 -5.57
C LEU A 861 4.69 12.57 -4.23
N CYS A 862 3.39 12.25 -4.25
CA CYS A 862 2.54 12.29 -3.06
C CYS A 862 1.89 10.93 -2.79
N ILE A 863 1.70 10.61 -1.52
CA ILE A 863 0.93 9.45 -1.05
C ILE A 863 0.08 9.82 0.17
N GLU A 864 -1.22 9.53 0.05
CA GLU A 864 -2.16 9.68 1.16
C GLU A 864 -2.15 8.43 2.04
N THR A 865 -2.38 7.25 1.46
CA THR A 865 -2.37 5.95 2.16
C THR A 865 -1.65 4.85 1.38
N SER A 866 -2.11 4.55 0.15
CA SER A 866 -1.62 3.44 -0.69
C SER A 866 -1.73 3.74 -2.20
N HIS A 867 -1.84 5.02 -2.56
CA HIS A 867 -1.98 5.42 -3.95
C HIS A 867 -1.11 6.64 -4.24
N TYR A 868 -0.03 6.39 -4.98
CA TYR A 868 0.93 7.40 -5.39
C TYR A 868 0.38 8.23 -6.54
N VAL A 869 0.48 9.54 -6.42
CA VAL A 869 0.15 10.52 -7.46
C VAL A 869 1.29 11.51 -7.65
N ALA A 870 1.33 12.19 -8.79
CA ALA A 870 2.41 13.11 -9.11
C ALA A 870 1.91 14.54 -9.33
N PHE A 871 2.67 15.50 -8.83
CA PHE A 871 2.61 16.89 -9.23
C PHE A 871 3.87 17.21 -10.03
N VAL A 872 3.72 17.83 -11.21
CA VAL A 872 4.85 18.18 -12.06
C VAL A 872 4.74 19.63 -12.49
N LYS A 873 5.88 20.33 -12.45
CA LYS A 873 6.02 21.70 -12.92
C LYS A 873 6.44 21.69 -14.39
N TYR A 874 5.62 22.24 -15.27
CA TYR A 874 5.84 22.21 -16.73
C TYR A 874 6.40 23.53 -17.30
N GLY A 875 6.62 24.54 -16.45
CA GLY A 875 7.09 25.86 -16.83
C GLY A 875 7.62 26.64 -15.63
N LYS A 876 8.14 27.85 -15.89
CA LYS A 876 8.68 28.71 -14.81
C LYS A 876 7.61 29.43 -14.01
N ASP A 877 6.46 29.70 -14.63
CA ASP A 877 5.32 30.39 -14.03
C ASP A 877 4.83 29.69 -12.75
N ASP A 878 4.35 30.48 -11.79
CA ASP A 878 3.89 29.96 -10.50
C ASP A 878 2.65 29.06 -10.64
N SER A 879 1.83 29.29 -11.66
CA SER A 879 0.62 28.50 -11.95
C SER A 879 0.88 27.27 -12.82
N ALA A 880 2.12 27.04 -13.26
CA ALA A 880 2.48 25.98 -14.21
C ALA A 880 2.59 24.59 -13.55
N TRP A 881 1.50 24.13 -12.94
CA TRP A 881 1.39 22.83 -12.28
C TRP A 881 0.39 21.90 -12.95
N LEU A 882 0.78 20.62 -13.05
CA LEU A 882 -0.09 19.52 -13.46
C LEU A 882 -0.18 18.47 -12.35
N PHE A 883 -1.38 17.95 -12.16
CA PHE A 883 -1.68 16.81 -11.30
C PHE A 883 -1.91 15.56 -12.17
N PHE A 884 -1.20 14.49 -11.87
CA PHE A 884 -1.31 13.21 -12.57
C PHE A 884 -1.74 12.10 -11.62
N ASP A 885 -2.78 11.36 -12.05
CA ASP A 885 -3.26 10.15 -11.40
C ASP A 885 -3.37 9.01 -12.44
N SER A 886 -2.60 7.95 -12.23
CA SER A 886 -2.54 6.80 -13.15
C SER A 886 -3.80 5.93 -13.15
N MET A 887 -4.64 6.07 -12.12
CA MET A 887 -5.88 5.31 -11.91
C MET A 887 -7.08 6.23 -11.59
N ALA A 888 -7.09 7.42 -12.20
CA ALA A 888 -8.10 8.45 -11.96
C ALA A 888 -9.55 8.00 -12.22
N ASP A 889 -9.74 7.10 -13.18
CA ASP A 889 -11.03 6.58 -13.60
C ASP A 889 -10.87 5.12 -14.06
N ARG A 890 -11.97 4.39 -14.27
CA ARG A 890 -11.93 2.99 -14.70
C ARG A 890 -13.05 2.69 -15.68
N ASP A 891 -12.69 1.98 -16.75
CA ASP A 891 -13.64 1.46 -17.73
C ASP A 891 -13.55 -0.07 -17.76
N GLY A 892 -14.69 -0.75 -17.82
CA GLY A 892 -14.86 -2.18 -17.54
C GLY A 892 -14.73 -2.61 -16.05
N GLY A 893 -15.30 -3.78 -15.76
CA GLY A 893 -15.25 -4.41 -14.44
C GLY A 893 -13.98 -5.24 -14.27
N GLN A 894 -14.12 -6.57 -14.11
CA GLN A 894 -12.98 -7.48 -13.84
C GLN A 894 -11.98 -7.54 -14.98
N ASN A 895 -12.49 -7.35 -16.20
CA ASN A 895 -11.70 -7.25 -17.41
C ASN A 895 -11.51 -5.78 -17.84
N GLY A 896 -11.81 -4.84 -16.95
CA GLY A 896 -11.63 -3.42 -17.19
C GLY A 896 -10.18 -2.97 -17.07
N PHE A 897 -9.95 -1.73 -17.46
CA PHE A 897 -8.68 -1.04 -17.42
C PHE A 897 -8.86 0.34 -16.79
N ASN A 898 -7.80 0.83 -16.16
CA ASN A 898 -7.83 2.18 -15.60
C ASN A 898 -7.60 3.21 -16.72
N ILE A 899 -8.18 4.40 -16.55
CA ILE A 899 -7.97 5.54 -17.43
C ILE A 899 -7.17 6.58 -16.65
N PRO A 900 -5.90 6.85 -17.05
CA PRO A 900 -5.10 7.86 -16.37
C PRO A 900 -5.58 9.25 -16.75
N GLN A 901 -5.35 10.22 -15.86
CA GLN A 901 -5.72 11.61 -16.10
C GLN A 901 -4.61 12.57 -15.66
N VAL A 902 -4.36 13.57 -16.51
CA VAL A 902 -3.49 14.70 -16.21
C VAL A 902 -4.35 15.96 -16.21
N THR A 903 -4.40 16.66 -15.07
CA THR A 903 -5.29 17.80 -14.85
C THR A 903 -4.46 19.04 -14.47
N PRO A 904 -4.71 20.21 -15.08
CA PRO A 904 -4.12 21.47 -14.62
C PRO A 904 -4.53 21.79 -13.20
N CYS A 905 -3.57 22.26 -12.40
CA CYS A 905 -3.82 22.65 -11.02
C CYS A 905 -3.17 23.99 -10.65
N PRO A 906 -3.57 25.09 -11.32
CA PRO A 906 -3.00 26.42 -11.07
C PRO A 906 -3.21 26.90 -9.63
N GLU A 907 -4.21 26.36 -8.91
CA GLU A 907 -4.48 26.67 -7.51
C GLU A 907 -3.29 26.35 -6.60
N VAL A 908 -2.45 25.37 -6.95
CA VAL A 908 -1.22 25.04 -6.23
C VAL A 908 -0.31 26.27 -6.12
N GLY A 909 -0.15 27.02 -7.22
CA GLY A 909 0.67 28.22 -7.27
C GLY A 909 0.21 29.30 -6.30
N GLU A 910 -1.10 29.43 -6.09
CA GLU A 910 -1.67 30.43 -5.18
C GLU A 910 -1.40 30.08 -3.71
N TYR A 911 -1.52 28.81 -3.32
CA TYR A 911 -1.15 28.36 -1.98
C TYR A 911 0.35 28.47 -1.72
N LEU A 912 1.19 28.22 -2.74
CA LEU A 912 2.66 28.35 -2.61
C LEU A 912 3.13 29.81 -2.55
N LYS A 913 2.27 30.80 -2.81
CA LYS A 913 2.55 32.23 -2.57
C LYS A 913 2.17 32.70 -1.16
N MET A 914 1.39 31.91 -0.42
CA MET A 914 0.96 32.28 0.93
C MET A 914 2.13 32.27 1.91
N SER A 915 2.01 33.05 3.00
CA SER A 915 2.97 32.98 4.09
C SER A 915 2.89 31.63 4.82
N LEU A 916 3.97 31.24 5.49
CA LEU A 916 4.00 29.99 6.26
C LEU A 916 3.03 30.05 7.44
N GLU A 917 2.85 31.22 8.04
CA GLU A 917 1.89 31.47 9.11
C GLU A 917 0.45 31.28 8.63
N ASP A 918 0.10 31.82 7.45
CA ASP A 918 -1.23 31.67 6.88
C ASP A 918 -1.52 30.20 6.54
N LEU A 919 -0.57 29.50 5.92
CA LEU A 919 -0.70 28.06 5.62
C LEU A 919 -0.80 27.21 6.88
N HIS A 920 -0.11 27.59 7.96
CA HIS A 920 -0.23 26.91 9.25
C HIS A 920 -1.64 27.06 9.82
N SER A 921 -2.18 28.28 9.80
CA SER A 921 -3.52 28.60 10.34
C SER A 921 -4.67 28.02 9.51
N LEU A 922 -4.46 27.82 8.21
CA LEU A 922 -5.49 27.31 7.31
C LEU A 922 -5.78 25.84 7.58
N ASP A 923 -7.03 25.47 7.87
CA ASP A 923 -7.41 24.07 7.99
C ASP A 923 -7.16 23.32 6.66
N SER A 924 -6.47 22.18 6.74
CA SER A 924 -6.21 21.29 5.59
C SER A 924 -7.48 20.91 4.82
N ARG A 925 -8.64 20.82 5.47
CA ARG A 925 -9.92 20.48 4.82
C ARG A 925 -10.47 21.62 3.96
N ARG A 926 -10.02 22.86 4.19
CA ARG A 926 -10.43 24.05 3.42
C ARG A 926 -9.51 24.33 2.24
N ILE A 927 -8.38 23.64 2.13
CA ILE A 927 -7.47 23.75 0.99
C ILE A 927 -8.16 23.09 -0.21
N GLN A 928 -8.38 23.90 -1.25
CA GLN A 928 -9.12 23.49 -2.43
C GLN A 928 -8.32 22.54 -3.32
N GLY A 929 -9.05 21.65 -4.00
CA GLY A 929 -8.55 20.84 -5.10
C GLY A 929 -7.39 19.92 -4.69
N CYS A 930 -6.43 19.76 -5.60
CA CYS A 930 -5.32 18.85 -5.39
C CYS A 930 -4.18 19.47 -4.55
N ALA A 931 -4.19 20.79 -4.32
CA ALA A 931 -3.19 21.47 -3.48
C ALA A 931 -3.11 20.90 -2.06
N ARG A 932 -4.23 20.40 -1.52
CA ARG A 932 -4.24 19.68 -0.23
C ARG A 932 -3.28 18.50 -0.24
N ARG A 933 -3.30 17.68 -1.31
CA ARG A 933 -2.45 16.51 -1.45
C ARG A 933 -0.98 16.90 -1.56
N LEU A 934 -0.65 17.95 -2.31
CA LEU A 934 0.73 18.43 -2.41
C LEU A 934 1.29 18.87 -1.05
N LEU A 935 0.52 19.60 -0.24
CA LEU A 935 1.00 20.14 1.05
C LEU A 935 0.97 19.10 2.19
N CYS A 936 0.01 18.16 2.19
CA CYS A 936 -0.19 17.21 3.30
C CYS A 936 0.34 15.80 2.99
N ASP A 937 0.45 15.44 1.72
CA ASP A 937 0.72 14.07 1.25
C ASP A 937 2.06 13.93 0.53
N ALA A 938 2.90 14.97 0.51
CA ALA A 938 4.25 14.92 -0.08
C ALA A 938 5.11 13.77 0.48
N TYR A 939 5.62 12.95 -0.43
CA TYR A 939 6.45 11.77 -0.15
C TYR A 939 7.89 11.99 -0.62
N MET A 940 8.08 12.36 -1.89
CA MET A 940 9.37 12.76 -2.45
C MET A 940 9.26 14.11 -3.15
N CYS A 941 10.24 14.98 -2.97
CA CYS A 941 10.38 16.22 -3.72
C CYS A 941 11.63 16.15 -4.58
N MET A 942 11.50 16.47 -5.87
CA MET A 942 12.54 16.31 -6.86
C MET A 942 12.98 17.67 -7.40
N TYR A 943 14.27 17.93 -7.26
CA TYR A 943 14.93 19.16 -7.64
C TYR A 943 15.93 18.92 -8.76
N GLN A 944 16.06 19.87 -9.68
CA GLN A 944 17.04 19.79 -10.75
C GLN A 944 17.88 21.06 -10.81
N SER A 945 19.09 20.96 -11.33
CA SER A 945 19.92 22.12 -11.60
C SER A 945 19.42 22.88 -12.85
N PRO A 946 19.10 24.19 -12.74
CA PRO A 946 18.68 24.98 -13.90
C PRO A 946 19.76 25.13 -14.98
N THR A 947 21.04 24.91 -14.63
CA THR A 947 22.20 25.08 -15.50
C THR A 947 22.72 23.79 -16.12
N MET A 948 22.35 22.61 -15.60
CA MET A 948 22.85 21.30 -16.06
C MET A 948 21.82 20.51 -16.87
N SER A 949 20.88 21.17 -17.53
CA SER A 949 19.91 20.49 -18.41
C SER A 949 20.58 20.05 -19.71
N LEU A 950 20.37 18.80 -20.13
CA LEU A 950 21.00 18.21 -21.33
C LEU A 950 20.74 19.00 -22.63
N TYR A 951 19.57 19.66 -22.74
CA TYR A 951 19.10 20.30 -23.97
C TYR A 951 19.11 21.84 -23.92
N LYS A 952 19.82 22.46 -22.97
CA LYS A 952 19.91 23.93 -22.85
C LYS A 952 21.13 24.51 -23.56
#